data_AF-A0A418NKS2-F1
#
_entry.id   AF-A0A418NKS2-F1
#
_cell.length_a   1.000
_cell.length_b   1.000
_cell.length_c   1.000
_cell.angle_alpha   90.00
_cell.angle_beta   90.00
_cell.angle_gamma   90.00
#
_symmetry.space_group_name_H-M   'P 1'
#
loop_
_entity.id
_entity.type
_entity.pdbx_description
1 polymer ?
#
loop_
_entity_poly.entity_id
_entity_poly.type
_entity_poly.pdbx_seq_one_letter_code
_entity_poly.pdbx_strand_id
1 'polypeptide(L)'
;MTAYRFARLPLAATLLATASALAAQGAPIVQPGAPGEATKALSAQQATQLANTAFSPADVTFMQGMIVHHQQAVDMAALVEERTNNPDILAVAGRIDASQKDEIGFMTDWLRERNQQVAMAGMGHAHHQAGMKGMATPEQMAQLAASNGTAFDRLFLELMIPHHMGAIDMVEELHDQPGTAYEPVMFEFTNDVVNDQQAEIDRMNTVLAGLSTDPRVALKPGFRDAGEAIGNLRHVAALPKPAGFFDPENPAQLRPLKPEKEGDAAKEADEAKTKDGEEDKPEFGERGSLLSFANTDMAFSGDLLVAGNYHGFNAYRLGEDGVPQLVSSTVCPGGQGDVSIVGDLLIMSVEDSRGRIDCGLQGVDGRTSPERFRGLRIFDISDITRPVQVGQVQTCRGSHTHSIVSADERRIVVYNSGTSYVREEDELEGCLDTAGDDTALFSIDVIEIPVANPAAARIVDRPRVFAAEGQIAGLWRGGDHGEGTQRTNRTDQCHDITVFPAKNIAAGACSGNGITLDISNPLKPVRIDDVTDKGFAYWHSATFNNDGTKVLFTDEWGGGGRPRCQAGDPKNWGADAIYAIEDGQLAFKSLYKLPAPQTDMENCVAHNGSIIPVPGRDIFVQAWYQGGISVIDFTDAENPIEIAYFDRGPVDKDQLVTGGYWSAYWYKGRIYATEIARGLDVFALEPSEFLTEAEIAAAAAAQYPGDVFNPQTQTQVTWPAEAIAAVEASRKGG
;
A
#
# COMPACT_ATOMS: atom_id res chain seq x y z
N MET A 1 62.93 -42.15 -40.28
CA MET A 1 61.90 -42.06 -39.23
C MET A 1 62.14 -40.76 -38.48
N THR A 2 61.28 -39.77 -38.66
CA THR A 2 61.44 -38.42 -38.09
C THR A 2 60.13 -38.08 -37.39
N ALA A 3 60.17 -37.87 -36.08
CA ALA A 3 58.97 -37.85 -35.25
C ALA A 3 58.18 -36.54 -35.38
N TYR A 4 56.86 -36.65 -35.42
CA TYR A 4 55.95 -35.51 -35.35
C TYR A 4 56.02 -34.82 -33.99
N ARG A 5 56.04 -33.48 -33.99
CA ARG A 5 55.71 -32.67 -32.82
C ARG A 5 54.23 -32.28 -32.90
N PHE A 6 53.45 -32.68 -31.90
CA PHE A 6 52.16 -32.04 -31.57
C PHE A 6 52.25 -31.46 -30.16
N ALA A 7 52.04 -30.15 -30.05
CA ALA A 7 51.91 -29.49 -28.76
C ALA A 7 50.52 -29.77 -28.16
N ARG A 8 50.45 -30.05 -26.87
CA ARG A 8 49.19 -30.16 -26.12
C ARG A 8 48.93 -28.84 -25.41
N LEU A 9 47.82 -28.17 -25.71
CA LEU A 9 47.22 -27.20 -24.79
C LEU A 9 46.47 -27.98 -23.69
N PRO A 10 46.55 -27.56 -22.41
CA PRO A 10 45.58 -27.93 -21.41
C PRO A 10 44.35 -27.02 -21.52
N LEU A 11 43.18 -27.61 -21.72
CA LEU A 11 41.89 -26.93 -21.66
C LEU A 11 41.47 -26.82 -20.19
N ALA A 12 41.65 -25.65 -19.58
CA ALA A 12 41.35 -25.44 -18.15
C ALA A 12 40.95 -23.98 -17.87
N ALA A 13 39.80 -23.54 -18.40
CA ALA A 13 39.31 -22.17 -18.22
C ALA A 13 37.77 -22.03 -18.39
N THR A 14 36.97 -22.90 -17.78
CA THR A 14 35.49 -22.80 -17.76
C THR A 14 34.89 -23.58 -16.58
N LEU A 15 34.99 -23.08 -15.35
CA LEU A 15 34.29 -23.65 -14.17
C LEU A 15 34.24 -22.72 -12.94
N LEU A 16 34.08 -21.40 -13.14
CA LEU A 16 34.17 -20.39 -12.07
C LEU A 16 33.10 -19.28 -12.18
N ALA A 17 31.90 -19.63 -12.66
CA ALA A 17 30.79 -18.68 -12.86
C ALA A 17 29.40 -19.22 -12.42
N THR A 18 29.34 -20.27 -11.60
CA THR A 18 28.07 -20.92 -11.18
C THR A 18 27.93 -21.17 -9.68
N ALA A 19 28.88 -20.70 -8.85
CA ALA A 19 28.89 -20.97 -7.41
C ALA A 19 28.02 -20.00 -6.57
N SER A 20 27.64 -18.84 -7.11
CA SER A 20 26.98 -17.78 -6.34
C SER A 20 25.47 -17.99 -6.10
N ALA A 21 24.85 -18.98 -6.75
CA ALA A 21 23.39 -19.16 -6.74
C ALA A 21 22.85 -20.20 -5.74
N LEU A 22 23.71 -20.86 -4.94
CA LEU A 22 23.30 -21.94 -4.00
C LEU A 22 23.28 -21.54 -2.52
N ALA A 23 23.72 -20.33 -2.15
CA ALA A 23 23.87 -19.95 -0.73
C ALA A 23 22.56 -19.59 0.00
N ALA A 24 21.47 -19.35 -0.73
CA ALA A 24 20.19 -18.86 -0.16
C ALA A 24 19.24 -19.96 0.36
N GLN A 25 19.64 -21.24 0.37
CA GLN A 25 18.75 -22.38 0.65
C GLN A 25 18.92 -23.00 2.06
N GLY A 26 19.54 -22.30 3.02
CA GLY A 26 20.00 -22.87 4.28
C GLY A 26 19.22 -22.54 5.56
N ALA A 27 18.35 -21.53 5.56
CA ALA A 27 17.67 -21.06 6.78
C ALA A 27 16.50 -21.97 7.20
N PRO A 28 16.29 -22.24 8.51
CA PRO A 28 15.14 -23.00 8.99
C PRO A 28 13.83 -22.24 8.79
N ILE A 29 12.83 -22.94 8.26
CA ILE A 29 11.43 -22.52 8.28
C ILE A 29 10.78 -23.18 9.51
N VAL A 30 10.15 -22.38 10.36
CA VAL A 30 9.59 -22.82 11.64
C VAL A 30 8.15 -22.33 11.84
N GLN A 31 7.37 -23.07 12.62
CA GLN A 31 6.03 -22.71 13.05
C GLN A 31 5.97 -22.81 14.58
N PRO A 32 5.72 -21.70 15.31
CA PRO A 32 5.44 -21.73 16.74
C PRO A 32 4.15 -22.51 17.05
N GLY A 33 3.95 -22.89 18.31
CA GLY A 33 2.67 -23.43 18.79
C GLY A 33 1.85 -22.37 19.51
N ALA A 34 0.88 -22.80 20.32
CA ALA A 34 0.19 -21.90 21.24
C ALA A 34 1.17 -21.33 22.30
N PRO A 35 0.80 -20.28 23.07
CA PRO A 35 1.69 -19.67 24.05
C PRO A 35 2.32 -20.68 25.04
N GLY A 36 3.65 -20.77 25.03
CA GLY A 36 4.45 -21.69 25.83
C GLY A 36 4.73 -23.07 25.19
N GLU A 37 4.20 -23.35 24.00
CA GLU A 37 4.44 -24.60 23.28
C GLU A 37 5.71 -24.57 22.43
N ALA A 38 6.25 -25.76 22.11
CA ALA A 38 7.52 -25.89 21.40
C ALA A 38 7.40 -25.66 19.89
N THR A 39 8.20 -24.73 19.38
CA THR A 39 8.32 -24.43 17.93
C THR A 39 8.85 -25.62 17.13
N LYS A 40 8.11 -25.99 16.07
CA LYS A 40 8.40 -27.10 15.16
C LYS A 40 8.96 -26.58 13.82
N ALA A 41 9.71 -27.41 13.10
CA ALA A 41 10.16 -27.11 11.74
C ALA A 41 9.07 -27.44 10.70
N LEU A 42 9.02 -26.67 9.62
CA LEU A 42 8.19 -26.93 8.43
C LEU A 42 9.08 -27.11 7.19
N SER A 43 8.56 -27.80 6.17
CA SER A 43 9.09 -27.67 4.81
C SER A 43 8.42 -26.50 4.08
N ALA A 44 9.11 -25.92 3.08
CA ALA A 44 8.53 -24.84 2.27
C ALA A 44 7.20 -25.23 1.60
N GLN A 45 7.05 -26.51 1.21
CA GLN A 45 5.81 -27.04 0.61
C GLN A 45 4.65 -27.17 1.60
N GLN A 46 4.92 -27.20 2.92
CA GLN A 46 3.87 -27.26 3.93
C GLN A 46 3.28 -25.88 4.26
N ALA A 47 3.94 -24.79 3.86
CA ALA A 47 3.49 -23.42 4.16
C ALA A 47 2.39 -22.88 3.21
N THR A 48 2.18 -23.50 2.04
CA THR A 48 1.52 -22.85 0.89
C THR A 48 0.24 -23.56 0.37
N GLN A 49 -0.82 -23.74 1.19
CA GLN A 49 -2.07 -24.42 0.73
C GLN A 49 -3.41 -23.74 1.13
N LEU A 50 -4.32 -23.61 0.13
CA LEU A 50 -5.82 -23.40 0.17
C LEU A 50 -6.35 -21.95 0.44
N ALA A 51 -7.51 -21.45 -0.08
CA ALA A 51 -8.50 -21.86 -1.12
C ALA A 51 -9.56 -20.72 -1.47
N ASN A 52 -10.63 -21.04 -2.25
CA ASN A 52 -11.68 -20.16 -2.84
C ASN A 52 -13.15 -20.57 -2.44
N THR A 53 -14.31 -19.96 -2.80
CA THR A 53 -14.74 -19.06 -3.93
C THR A 53 -15.82 -17.98 -3.50
N ALA A 54 -16.82 -17.59 -4.33
CA ALA A 54 -17.65 -16.36 -4.22
C ALA A 54 -19.19 -16.50 -4.44
N PHE A 55 -19.91 -15.38 -4.19
CA PHE A 55 -21.08 -14.77 -4.89
C PHE A 55 -22.60 -15.22 -4.69
N SER A 56 -23.58 -14.35 -5.07
CA SER A 56 -25.06 -14.26 -4.80
C SER A 56 -25.88 -13.13 -5.57
N PRO A 57 -27.12 -13.35 -6.08
CA PRO A 57 -28.11 -12.36 -6.60
C PRO A 57 -27.95 -11.14 -7.57
N ALA A 58 -27.39 -9.96 -7.21
CA ALA A 58 -28.16 -8.69 -7.40
C ALA A 58 -28.21 -7.89 -8.76
N ASP A 59 -27.18 -7.88 -9.63
CA ASP A 59 -27.07 -7.57 -11.09
C ASP A 59 -27.84 -6.39 -11.75
N VAL A 60 -29.14 -6.25 -11.48
CA VAL A 60 -30.12 -5.56 -12.34
C VAL A 60 -30.01 -4.03 -12.30
N THR A 61 -29.60 -3.45 -11.16
CA THR A 61 -29.55 -2.00 -10.97
C THR A 61 -28.43 -1.34 -11.80
N PHE A 62 -27.33 -2.05 -12.01
CA PHE A 62 -26.16 -1.58 -12.77
C PHE A 62 -26.50 -1.28 -14.24
N MET A 63 -27.15 -2.21 -14.94
CA MET A 63 -27.48 -2.08 -16.36
C MET A 63 -28.34 -0.85 -16.68
N GLN A 64 -29.17 -0.41 -15.73
CA GLN A 64 -30.00 0.78 -15.91
C GLN A 64 -29.22 2.09 -15.73
N GLY A 65 -28.20 2.09 -14.87
CA GLY A 65 -27.32 3.24 -14.66
C GLY A 65 -26.32 3.42 -15.81
N MET A 66 -25.69 2.33 -16.23
CA MET A 66 -24.60 2.36 -17.22
C MET A 66 -25.04 2.86 -18.60
N ILE A 67 -26.29 2.59 -19.03
CA ILE A 67 -26.86 3.19 -20.27
C ILE A 67 -26.83 4.73 -20.26
N VAL A 68 -27.12 5.35 -19.12
CA VAL A 68 -27.17 6.82 -19.00
C VAL A 68 -25.76 7.40 -18.96
N HIS A 69 -24.83 6.68 -18.33
CA HIS A 69 -23.42 7.02 -18.26
C HIS A 69 -22.78 7.03 -19.66
N HIS A 70 -22.87 5.91 -20.39
CA HIS A 70 -22.28 5.76 -21.73
C HIS A 70 -22.75 6.80 -22.76
N GLN A 71 -23.98 7.31 -22.64
CA GLN A 71 -24.50 8.31 -23.57
C GLN A 71 -23.71 9.64 -23.50
N GLN A 72 -23.12 10.00 -22.36
CA GLN A 72 -22.33 11.23 -22.25
C GLN A 72 -20.93 11.10 -22.86
N ALA A 73 -20.31 9.92 -22.83
CA ALA A 73 -19.07 9.67 -23.57
C ALA A 73 -19.25 9.90 -25.07
N VAL A 74 -20.34 9.39 -25.64
CA VAL A 74 -20.72 9.61 -27.04
C VAL A 74 -20.91 11.10 -27.35
N ASP A 75 -21.61 11.84 -26.48
CA ASP A 75 -21.83 13.28 -26.65
C ASP A 75 -20.51 14.10 -26.56
N MET A 76 -19.54 13.67 -25.75
CA MET A 76 -18.20 14.27 -25.68
C MET A 76 -17.35 13.92 -26.91
N ALA A 77 -17.35 12.67 -27.35
CA ALA A 77 -16.59 12.20 -28.51
C ALA A 77 -17.02 12.91 -29.81
N ALA A 78 -18.32 13.20 -29.96
CA ALA A 78 -18.87 13.92 -31.11
C ALA A 78 -18.32 15.35 -31.30
N LEU A 79 -17.68 15.95 -30.29
CA LEU A 79 -17.07 17.28 -30.40
C LEU A 79 -15.68 17.28 -31.06
N VAL A 80 -15.01 16.13 -31.13
CA VAL A 80 -13.56 16.05 -31.34
C VAL A 80 -13.13 16.41 -32.77
N GLU A 81 -13.83 15.92 -33.79
CA GLU A 81 -13.47 16.14 -35.21
C GLU A 81 -13.42 17.63 -35.60
N GLU A 82 -14.21 18.48 -34.94
CA GLU A 82 -14.25 19.93 -35.23
C GLU A 82 -13.33 20.79 -34.35
N ARG A 83 -12.59 20.19 -33.39
CA ARG A 83 -11.87 20.95 -32.33
C ARG A 83 -10.38 20.64 -32.23
N THR A 84 -9.93 19.51 -32.79
CA THR A 84 -8.51 19.16 -32.85
C THR A 84 -8.12 18.45 -34.14
N ASN A 85 -6.83 18.51 -34.48
CA ASN A 85 -6.20 17.73 -35.54
C ASN A 85 -5.16 16.74 -34.99
N ASN A 86 -5.15 16.52 -33.67
CA ASN A 86 -4.27 15.58 -33.00
C ASN A 86 -4.70 14.13 -33.35
N PRO A 87 -3.87 13.33 -34.04
CA PRO A 87 -4.27 12.02 -34.54
C PRO A 87 -4.58 11.02 -33.42
N ASP A 88 -3.91 11.14 -32.28
CA ASP A 88 -4.11 10.21 -31.15
C ASP A 88 -5.45 10.49 -30.45
N ILE A 89 -5.83 11.76 -30.29
CA ILE A 89 -7.13 12.16 -29.73
C ILE A 89 -8.27 11.80 -30.68
N LEU A 90 -8.11 12.02 -31.99
CA LEU A 90 -9.08 11.57 -33.01
C LEU A 90 -9.28 10.05 -32.98
N ALA A 91 -8.18 9.29 -32.81
CA ALA A 91 -8.23 7.83 -32.72
C ALA A 91 -8.75 7.29 -31.38
N VAL A 92 -8.68 8.07 -30.29
CA VAL A 92 -9.37 7.75 -29.03
C VAL A 92 -10.86 8.00 -29.17
N ALA A 93 -11.25 9.21 -29.60
CA ALA A 93 -12.65 9.61 -29.72
C ALA A 93 -13.47 8.73 -30.68
N GLY A 94 -12.89 8.37 -31.84
CA GLY A 94 -13.54 7.49 -32.81
C GLY A 94 -13.69 6.03 -32.34
N ARG A 95 -13.00 5.62 -31.26
CA ARG A 95 -13.20 4.31 -30.62
C ARG A 95 -14.30 4.38 -29.56
N ILE A 96 -14.23 5.35 -28.65
CA ILE A 96 -15.26 5.64 -27.64
C ILE A 96 -16.67 5.77 -28.27
N ASP A 97 -16.75 6.48 -29.40
CA ASP A 97 -18.02 6.68 -30.12
C ASP A 97 -18.60 5.39 -30.71
N ALA A 98 -17.75 4.39 -30.98
CA ALA A 98 -18.16 3.09 -31.54
C ALA A 98 -18.48 2.08 -30.43
N SER A 99 -17.54 1.84 -29.50
CA SER A 99 -17.67 0.89 -28.38
C SER A 99 -18.93 1.19 -27.56
N GLN A 100 -19.05 2.41 -27.05
CA GLN A 100 -20.12 2.72 -26.10
C GLN A 100 -21.51 2.80 -26.74
N LYS A 101 -21.62 2.98 -28.07
CA LYS A 101 -22.91 2.84 -28.79
C LYS A 101 -23.37 1.39 -28.87
N ASP A 102 -22.45 0.45 -29.10
CA ASP A 102 -22.76 -0.96 -29.18
C ASP A 102 -23.11 -1.53 -27.79
N GLU A 103 -22.40 -1.10 -26.74
CA GLU A 103 -22.70 -1.42 -25.34
C GLU A 103 -24.06 -0.87 -24.87
N ILE A 104 -24.42 0.37 -25.24
CA ILE A 104 -25.78 0.92 -25.02
C ILE A 104 -26.85 0.02 -25.66
N GLY A 105 -26.59 -0.48 -26.87
CA GLY A 105 -27.46 -1.41 -27.57
C GLY A 105 -27.65 -2.72 -26.79
N PHE A 106 -26.54 -3.32 -26.36
CA PHE A 106 -26.52 -4.55 -25.58
C PHE A 106 -27.30 -4.43 -24.27
N MET A 107 -26.99 -3.44 -23.43
CA MET A 107 -27.67 -3.24 -22.13
C MET A 107 -29.18 -3.00 -22.31
N THR A 108 -29.53 -2.24 -23.35
CA THR A 108 -30.91 -1.95 -23.72
C THR A 108 -31.70 -3.21 -24.04
N ASP A 109 -31.12 -4.14 -24.80
CA ASP A 109 -31.78 -5.41 -25.15
C ASP A 109 -31.76 -6.42 -24.00
N TRP A 110 -30.67 -6.49 -23.21
CA TRP A 110 -30.59 -7.29 -21.98
C TRP A 110 -31.74 -6.98 -21.01
N LEU A 111 -32.03 -5.68 -20.80
CA LEU A 111 -33.16 -5.22 -19.97
C LEU A 111 -34.52 -5.58 -20.57
N ARG A 112 -34.71 -5.42 -21.89
CA ARG A 112 -35.98 -5.74 -22.59
C ARG A 112 -36.35 -7.21 -22.46
N GLU A 113 -35.40 -8.11 -22.70
CA GLU A 113 -35.59 -9.57 -22.60
C GLU A 113 -36.05 -10.00 -21.20
N ARG A 114 -35.54 -9.32 -20.16
CA ARG A 114 -35.84 -9.60 -18.74
C ARG A 114 -37.05 -8.81 -18.22
N ASN A 115 -37.83 -8.20 -19.13
CA ASN A 115 -39.01 -7.35 -18.86
C ASN A 115 -38.73 -6.19 -17.88
N GLN A 116 -37.48 -5.72 -17.82
CA GLN A 116 -37.08 -4.56 -17.03
C GLN A 116 -37.29 -3.28 -17.82
N GLN A 117 -37.34 -2.15 -17.11
CA GLN A 117 -37.47 -0.84 -17.75
C GLN A 117 -36.11 -0.44 -18.35
N VAL A 118 -36.10 -0.06 -19.62
CA VAL A 118 -34.96 0.59 -20.26
C VAL A 118 -34.96 2.07 -19.88
N ALA A 119 -33.86 2.57 -19.32
CA ALA A 119 -33.64 3.99 -19.16
C ALA A 119 -33.44 4.64 -20.54
N MET A 120 -34.33 5.56 -20.93
CA MET A 120 -34.24 6.28 -22.20
C MET A 120 -33.88 7.75 -21.96
N ALA A 121 -32.84 8.23 -22.63
CA ALA A 121 -32.50 9.65 -22.64
C ALA A 121 -33.68 10.49 -23.18
N GLY A 122 -34.04 11.56 -22.48
CA GLY A 122 -34.99 12.59 -22.95
C GLY A 122 -36.40 12.58 -22.36
N MET A 123 -36.80 11.61 -21.51
CA MET A 123 -38.12 11.61 -20.86
C MET A 123 -38.06 11.96 -19.35
N GLY A 124 -38.06 13.26 -19.04
CA GLY A 124 -38.79 13.76 -17.86
C GLY A 124 -38.20 13.60 -16.46
N HIS A 125 -36.88 13.40 -16.27
CA HIS A 125 -36.25 13.37 -14.93
C HIS A 125 -35.06 14.33 -14.78
N ALA A 126 -35.31 15.63 -14.89
CA ALA A 126 -34.33 16.70 -14.65
C ALA A 126 -33.82 16.83 -13.19
N HIS A 127 -34.12 15.85 -12.32
CA HIS A 127 -33.68 15.77 -10.92
C HIS A 127 -32.78 14.56 -10.60
N HIS A 128 -32.45 13.71 -11.58
CA HIS A 128 -31.53 12.57 -11.42
C HIS A 128 -30.29 12.63 -12.33
N GLN A 129 -30.11 13.72 -13.08
CA GLN A 129 -28.98 13.92 -14.02
C GLN A 129 -27.70 14.41 -13.33
N ALA A 130 -27.73 14.70 -12.03
CA ALA A 130 -26.55 15.06 -11.23
C ALA A 130 -26.31 13.95 -10.20
N GLY A 131 -25.16 13.26 -10.28
CA GLY A 131 -24.71 12.34 -9.23
C GLY A 131 -24.28 10.93 -9.65
N MET A 132 -24.24 10.57 -10.94
CA MET A 132 -23.49 9.38 -11.38
C MET A 132 -21.99 9.69 -11.37
N LYS A 133 -21.15 8.72 -10.98
CA LYS A 133 -19.69 8.88 -10.89
C LYS A 133 -19.12 9.24 -12.28
N GLY A 134 -18.03 10.00 -12.32
CA GLY A 134 -17.30 10.34 -13.55
C GLY A 134 -17.95 11.36 -14.50
N MET A 135 -19.27 11.53 -14.49
CA MET A 135 -19.99 12.38 -15.42
C MET A 135 -19.54 13.86 -15.38
N ALA A 136 -19.27 14.43 -16.56
CA ALA A 136 -19.02 15.86 -16.75
C ALA A 136 -20.29 16.68 -16.49
N THR A 137 -20.13 17.82 -15.82
CA THR A 137 -21.21 18.79 -15.58
C THR A 137 -21.64 19.51 -16.88
N PRO A 138 -22.87 20.07 -16.95
CA PRO A 138 -23.29 20.91 -18.08
C PRO A 138 -22.34 22.07 -18.38
N GLU A 139 -21.74 22.64 -17.33
CA GLU A 139 -20.73 23.70 -17.40
C GLU A 139 -19.42 23.20 -18.03
N GLN A 140 -18.93 22.03 -17.62
CA GLN A 140 -17.76 21.37 -18.23
C GLN A 140 -18.01 21.01 -19.69
N MET A 141 -19.19 20.49 -20.03
CA MET A 141 -19.59 20.20 -21.42
C MET A 141 -19.62 21.47 -22.28
N ALA A 142 -20.15 22.58 -21.74
CA ALA A 142 -20.13 23.88 -22.43
C ALA A 142 -18.70 24.44 -22.60
N GLN A 143 -17.82 24.23 -21.61
CA GLN A 143 -16.41 24.63 -21.67
C GLN A 143 -15.63 23.79 -22.70
N LEU A 144 -15.85 22.47 -22.74
CA LEU A 144 -15.27 21.56 -23.73
C LEU A 144 -15.68 21.95 -25.15
N ALA A 145 -16.97 22.19 -25.39
CA ALA A 145 -17.47 22.60 -26.71
C ALA A 145 -16.87 23.94 -27.22
N ALA A 146 -16.39 24.80 -26.30
CA ALA A 146 -15.80 26.10 -26.60
C ALA A 146 -14.26 26.10 -26.72
N SER A 147 -13.56 25.04 -26.27
CA SER A 147 -12.09 24.94 -26.33
C SER A 147 -11.61 24.41 -27.70
N ASN A 148 -10.34 24.62 -28.05
CA ASN A 148 -9.75 24.15 -29.32
C ASN A 148 -8.25 23.78 -29.16
N GLY A 149 -7.72 22.92 -30.04
CA GLY A 149 -6.31 22.52 -30.09
C GLY A 149 -5.84 21.82 -28.81
N THR A 150 -4.57 21.98 -28.41
CA THR A 150 -4.02 21.31 -27.20
C THR A 150 -4.78 21.61 -25.90
N ALA A 151 -5.48 22.74 -25.82
CA ALA A 151 -6.37 23.05 -24.69
C ALA A 151 -7.69 22.26 -24.73
N PHE A 152 -8.18 21.93 -25.94
CA PHE A 152 -9.24 20.95 -26.13
C PHE A 152 -8.74 19.53 -25.87
N ASP A 153 -7.59 19.13 -26.43
CA ASP A 153 -7.01 17.80 -26.21
C ASP A 153 -6.89 17.49 -24.72
N ARG A 154 -6.32 18.44 -23.96
CA ARG A 154 -6.19 18.33 -22.51
C ARG A 154 -7.56 18.26 -21.81
N LEU A 155 -8.48 19.18 -22.09
CA LEU A 155 -9.79 19.21 -21.42
C LEU A 155 -10.67 18.00 -21.80
N PHE A 156 -10.52 17.46 -23.01
CA PHE A 156 -11.16 16.23 -23.43
C PHE A 156 -10.66 15.05 -22.60
N LEU A 157 -9.33 14.88 -22.46
CA LEU A 157 -8.75 13.83 -21.62
C LEU A 157 -9.09 14.03 -20.12
N GLU A 158 -9.01 15.26 -19.60
CA GLU A 158 -9.33 15.61 -18.21
C GLU A 158 -10.82 15.39 -17.85
N LEU A 159 -11.72 15.29 -18.83
CA LEU A 159 -13.14 14.94 -18.61
C LEU A 159 -13.43 13.48 -18.92
N MET A 160 -12.82 12.92 -19.98
CA MET A 160 -13.09 11.56 -20.43
C MET A 160 -12.40 10.50 -19.55
N ILE A 161 -11.21 10.76 -19.01
CA ILE A 161 -10.56 9.82 -18.06
C ILE A 161 -11.42 9.64 -16.79
N PRO A 162 -11.84 10.71 -16.07
CA PRO A 162 -12.74 10.55 -14.91
C PRO A 162 -14.09 9.93 -15.28
N HIS A 163 -14.62 10.22 -16.47
CA HIS A 163 -15.84 9.59 -16.97
C HIS A 163 -15.68 8.07 -17.05
N HIS A 164 -14.67 7.57 -17.76
CA HIS A 164 -14.42 6.13 -17.86
C HIS A 164 -14.12 5.48 -16.50
N MET A 165 -13.40 6.15 -15.61
CA MET A 165 -13.20 5.68 -14.23
C MET A 165 -14.52 5.59 -13.44
N GLY A 166 -15.49 6.47 -13.74
CA GLY A 166 -16.86 6.41 -13.21
C GLY A 166 -17.61 5.14 -13.61
N ALA A 167 -17.41 4.66 -14.85
CA ALA A 167 -17.95 3.38 -15.30
C ALA A 167 -17.31 2.21 -14.54
N ILE A 168 -15.97 2.20 -14.39
CA ILE A 168 -15.27 1.13 -13.65
C ILE A 168 -15.70 1.12 -12.18
N ASP A 169 -15.76 2.27 -11.50
CA ASP A 169 -16.28 2.39 -10.13
C ASP A 169 -17.76 1.96 -9.99
N MET A 170 -18.54 1.97 -11.07
CA MET A 170 -19.91 1.44 -11.11
C MET A 170 -19.95 -0.08 -11.33
N VAL A 171 -18.98 -0.65 -12.03
CA VAL A 171 -18.79 -2.11 -12.14
C VAL A 171 -18.23 -2.70 -10.83
N GLU A 172 -17.28 -2.02 -10.18
CA GLU A 172 -16.79 -2.41 -8.85
C GLU A 172 -17.91 -2.39 -7.80
N GLU A 173 -18.68 -1.28 -7.70
CA GLU A 173 -19.82 -1.18 -6.79
C GLU A 173 -20.95 -2.16 -7.11
N LEU A 174 -21.03 -2.63 -8.36
CA LEU A 174 -21.83 -3.80 -8.69
C LEU A 174 -21.23 -5.04 -8.00
N HIS A 175 -20.03 -5.48 -8.38
CA HIS A 175 -19.40 -6.72 -7.88
C HIS A 175 -19.24 -6.80 -6.34
N ASP A 176 -19.03 -5.66 -5.66
CA ASP A 176 -18.89 -5.56 -4.21
C ASP A 176 -20.20 -5.78 -3.43
N GLN A 177 -21.35 -5.43 -4.02
CA GLN A 177 -22.63 -5.83 -3.44
C GLN A 177 -22.66 -7.34 -3.41
N PRO A 178 -23.05 -8.01 -2.29
CA PRO A 178 -22.94 -9.45 -2.11
C PRO A 178 -23.49 -10.27 -3.25
N GLY A 179 -22.62 -10.42 -4.25
CA GLY A 179 -22.54 -11.48 -5.20
C GLY A 179 -23.03 -11.27 -6.63
N THR A 180 -22.99 -10.07 -7.16
CA THR A 180 -23.57 -9.77 -8.46
C THR A 180 -22.75 -10.26 -9.66
N ALA A 181 -23.33 -10.12 -10.86
CA ALA A 181 -22.81 -10.53 -12.16
C ALA A 181 -22.71 -12.06 -12.34
N TYR A 182 -23.77 -12.80 -11.97
CA TYR A 182 -23.78 -14.27 -12.09
C TYR A 182 -24.14 -14.80 -13.45
N GLU A 183 -25.00 -14.07 -14.16
CA GLU A 183 -25.37 -14.49 -15.49
C GLU A 183 -24.12 -14.42 -16.36
N PRO A 184 -23.70 -15.48 -17.08
CA PRO A 184 -22.49 -15.43 -17.88
C PRO A 184 -22.44 -14.24 -18.83
N VAL A 185 -23.61 -13.86 -19.38
CA VAL A 185 -23.82 -12.69 -20.25
C VAL A 185 -23.67 -11.35 -19.52
N MET A 186 -24.03 -11.28 -18.23
CA MET A 186 -23.78 -10.10 -17.38
C MET A 186 -22.29 -10.03 -17.03
N PHE A 187 -21.70 -11.16 -16.63
CA PHE A 187 -20.30 -11.26 -16.25
C PHE A 187 -19.37 -10.87 -17.40
N GLU A 188 -19.60 -11.44 -18.59
CA GLU A 188 -18.94 -11.10 -19.85
C GLU A 188 -19.03 -9.60 -20.09
N PHE A 189 -20.25 -9.03 -20.15
CA PHE A 189 -20.44 -7.59 -20.32
C PHE A 189 -19.77 -6.70 -19.25
N THR A 190 -19.83 -7.06 -17.96
CA THR A 190 -19.15 -6.28 -16.90
C THR A 190 -17.63 -6.33 -17.05
N ASN A 191 -17.07 -7.46 -17.49
CA ASN A 191 -15.65 -7.54 -17.82
C ASN A 191 -15.33 -6.74 -19.08
N ASP A 192 -16.16 -6.80 -20.12
CA ASP A 192 -15.96 -6.06 -21.37
C ASP A 192 -15.96 -4.54 -21.10
N VAL A 193 -16.94 -4.03 -20.35
CA VAL A 193 -16.97 -2.62 -19.89
C VAL A 193 -15.70 -2.29 -19.10
N VAL A 194 -15.25 -3.14 -18.17
CA VAL A 194 -13.98 -2.85 -17.44
C VAL A 194 -12.78 -2.88 -18.39
N ASN A 195 -12.67 -3.87 -19.26
CA ASN A 195 -11.53 -4.07 -20.15
C ASN A 195 -11.41 -2.97 -21.22
N ASP A 196 -12.52 -2.58 -21.83
CA ASP A 196 -12.55 -1.55 -22.88
C ASP A 196 -12.43 -0.15 -22.27
N GLN A 197 -13.16 0.15 -21.17
CA GLN A 197 -13.03 1.44 -20.50
C GLN A 197 -11.63 1.61 -19.90
N GLN A 198 -11.02 0.54 -19.35
CA GLN A 198 -9.63 0.56 -18.91
C GLN A 198 -8.70 0.78 -20.10
N ALA A 199 -8.80 -0.02 -21.16
CA ALA A 199 -7.95 0.16 -22.36
C ALA A 199 -8.08 1.55 -23.01
N GLU A 200 -9.23 2.21 -22.88
CA GLU A 200 -9.43 3.60 -23.29
C GLU A 200 -8.81 4.60 -22.30
N ILE A 201 -8.92 4.39 -20.99
CA ILE A 201 -8.17 5.12 -19.95
C ILE A 201 -6.66 5.01 -20.18
N ASP A 202 -6.12 3.81 -20.44
CA ASP A 202 -4.68 3.56 -20.60
C ASP A 202 -4.14 4.33 -21.81
N ARG A 203 -4.90 4.35 -22.91
CA ARG A 203 -4.60 5.13 -24.11
C ARG A 203 -4.62 6.63 -23.81
N MET A 204 -5.65 7.10 -23.10
CA MET A 204 -5.79 8.51 -22.72
C MET A 204 -4.67 8.98 -21.77
N ASN A 205 -4.35 8.16 -20.76
CA ASN A 205 -3.23 8.38 -19.84
C ASN A 205 -1.88 8.29 -20.55
N THR A 206 -1.70 7.39 -21.52
CA THR A 206 -0.47 7.32 -22.33
C THR A 206 -0.26 8.61 -23.11
N VAL A 207 -1.31 9.15 -23.74
CA VAL A 207 -1.25 10.44 -24.45
C VAL A 207 -0.96 11.59 -23.48
N LEU A 208 -1.53 11.58 -22.27
CA LEU A 208 -1.31 12.60 -21.25
C LEU A 208 0.10 12.52 -20.62
N ALA A 209 0.57 11.32 -20.31
CA ALA A 209 1.89 11.05 -19.72
C ALA A 209 3.03 11.23 -20.73
N GLY A 210 2.78 11.04 -22.03
CA GLY A 210 3.69 11.41 -23.11
C GLY A 210 4.02 12.92 -23.21
N LEU A 211 3.36 13.75 -22.40
CA LEU A 211 3.68 15.17 -22.21
C LEU A 211 4.60 15.43 -20.99
N SER A 212 4.95 14.40 -20.22
CA SER A 212 5.84 14.45 -19.07
C SER A 212 7.32 14.25 -19.46
N THR A 213 8.23 14.62 -18.56
CA THR A 213 9.69 14.49 -18.75
C THR A 213 10.40 13.80 -17.60
N ASP A 214 9.67 13.21 -16.64
CA ASP A 214 10.26 12.46 -15.53
C ASP A 214 10.75 11.08 -16.03
N PRO A 215 12.00 10.65 -15.72
CA PRO A 215 12.57 9.39 -16.20
C PRO A 215 11.91 8.12 -15.64
N ARG A 216 11.00 8.23 -14.66
CA ARG A 216 10.19 7.13 -14.13
C ARG A 216 8.95 6.82 -14.99
N VAL A 217 8.58 7.72 -15.91
CA VAL A 217 7.42 7.50 -16.79
C VAL A 217 7.73 6.42 -17.83
N ALA A 218 6.80 5.47 -18.00
CA ALA A 218 6.88 4.36 -18.96
C ALA A 218 8.10 3.43 -18.76
N LEU A 219 8.46 3.16 -17.50
CA LEU A 219 9.39 2.08 -17.17
C LEU A 219 8.83 0.74 -17.67
N LYS A 220 9.72 -0.11 -18.22
CA LYS A 220 9.35 -1.43 -18.73
C LYS A 220 8.74 -2.28 -17.59
N PRO A 221 7.60 -2.96 -17.79
CA PRO A 221 7.05 -3.88 -16.79
C PRO A 221 7.90 -5.14 -16.61
N GLY A 222 7.82 -5.77 -15.43
CA GLY A 222 8.42 -7.06 -15.12
C GLY A 222 8.57 -7.36 -13.63
N PHE A 223 8.27 -8.60 -13.22
CA PHE A 223 8.38 -9.00 -11.81
C PHE A 223 9.82 -8.96 -11.28
N ARG A 224 10.83 -9.34 -12.09
CA ARG A 224 12.26 -9.35 -11.71
C ARG A 224 13.18 -8.56 -12.62
N ASP A 225 12.65 -8.09 -13.75
CA ASP A 225 13.40 -7.43 -14.82
C ASP A 225 12.65 -6.22 -15.37
N ALA A 226 11.81 -5.58 -14.53
CA ALA A 226 11.26 -4.25 -14.80
C ALA A 226 12.40 -3.25 -15.11
N GLY A 227 12.05 -2.20 -15.85
CA GLY A 227 12.88 -1.02 -15.94
C GLY A 227 12.98 -0.35 -14.57
N GLU A 228 14.15 0.15 -14.24
CA GLU A 228 14.44 0.86 -13.00
C GLU A 228 14.91 2.28 -13.33
N ALA A 229 14.44 3.27 -12.57
CA ALA A 229 14.99 4.62 -12.57
C ALA A 229 15.46 4.98 -11.17
N ILE A 230 16.68 5.50 -11.05
CA ILE A 230 17.33 5.78 -9.77
C ILE A 230 18.07 7.12 -9.82
N GLY A 231 17.89 7.95 -8.79
CA GLY A 231 18.51 9.27 -8.68
C GLY A 231 19.07 9.50 -7.28
N ASN A 232 20.36 9.86 -7.19
CA ASN A 232 21.11 10.12 -5.94
C ASN A 232 21.08 8.96 -4.91
N LEU A 233 20.70 7.77 -5.36
CA LEU A 233 20.74 6.52 -4.63
C LEU A 233 21.56 5.50 -5.41
N ARG A 234 22.14 4.55 -4.68
CA ARG A 234 22.67 3.31 -5.21
C ARG A 234 21.91 2.13 -4.64
N HIS A 235 21.36 1.31 -5.53
CA HIS A 235 20.81 0.00 -5.17
C HIS A 235 21.96 -0.92 -4.75
N VAL A 236 21.91 -1.40 -3.50
CA VAL A 236 22.98 -2.19 -2.86
C VAL A 236 22.70 -3.68 -3.02
N ALA A 237 21.44 -4.08 -2.78
CA ALA A 237 20.99 -5.46 -2.88
C ALA A 237 19.48 -5.52 -3.11
N ALA A 238 19.03 -6.51 -3.88
CA ALA A 238 17.66 -7.00 -3.94
C ALA A 238 17.63 -8.44 -3.43
N LEU A 239 16.86 -8.69 -2.37
CA LEU A 239 16.67 -10.02 -1.80
C LEU A 239 15.26 -10.50 -2.14
N PRO A 240 15.10 -11.63 -2.86
CA PRO A 240 13.78 -12.19 -3.08
C PRO A 240 13.17 -12.71 -1.77
N LYS A 241 11.83 -12.81 -1.71
CA LYS A 241 11.15 -13.42 -0.56
C LYS A 241 11.70 -14.83 -0.24
N PRO A 242 11.86 -15.18 1.06
CA PRO A 242 12.25 -16.52 1.48
C PRO A 242 11.27 -17.62 1.07
N ALA A 243 11.76 -18.85 0.96
CA ALA A 243 10.92 -20.00 0.67
C ALA A 243 9.83 -20.20 1.75
N GLY A 244 8.60 -20.51 1.33
CA GLY A 244 7.43 -20.57 2.21
C GLY A 244 6.75 -19.21 2.46
N PHE A 245 7.34 -18.10 1.97
CA PHE A 245 6.76 -16.75 1.99
C PHE A 245 6.41 -16.24 0.58
N PHE A 246 6.14 -17.16 -0.34
CA PHE A 246 5.53 -16.92 -1.66
C PHE A 246 5.05 -18.26 -2.23
N ASP A 247 4.15 -18.24 -3.21
CA ASP A 247 3.81 -19.42 -4.02
C ASP A 247 4.90 -19.61 -5.11
N PRO A 248 5.66 -20.73 -5.13
CA PRO A 248 6.66 -20.98 -6.15
C PRO A 248 6.12 -21.07 -7.58
N GLU A 249 4.85 -21.48 -7.76
CA GLU A 249 4.20 -21.59 -9.06
C GLU A 249 3.56 -20.25 -9.50
N ASN A 250 3.31 -19.33 -8.56
CA ASN A 250 2.79 -17.99 -8.81
C ASN A 250 3.48 -16.90 -7.94
N PRO A 251 4.79 -16.65 -8.14
CA PRO A 251 5.56 -15.78 -7.25
C PRO A 251 5.17 -14.30 -7.36
N ALA A 252 4.58 -13.89 -8.48
CA ALA A 252 4.05 -12.55 -8.72
C ALA A 252 2.58 -12.40 -8.31
N GLN A 253 1.93 -13.44 -7.76
CA GLN A 253 0.53 -13.41 -7.32
C GLN A 253 -0.50 -13.03 -8.40
N LEU A 254 -0.18 -13.30 -9.67
CA LEU A 254 -1.02 -13.03 -10.84
C LEU A 254 -2.37 -13.74 -10.73
N ARG A 255 -3.42 -13.15 -11.31
CA ARG A 255 -4.70 -13.84 -11.49
C ARG A 255 -4.51 -15.00 -12.49
N PRO A 256 -5.11 -16.18 -12.23
CA PRO A 256 -5.00 -17.31 -13.14
C PRO A 256 -5.69 -17.00 -14.48
N LEU A 257 -5.16 -17.50 -15.59
CA LEU A 257 -5.84 -17.42 -16.90
C LEU A 257 -7.21 -18.13 -16.83
N LYS A 258 -8.23 -17.56 -17.48
CA LYS A 258 -9.46 -18.31 -17.76
C LYS A 258 -9.11 -19.42 -18.77
N PRO A 259 -9.51 -20.69 -18.54
CA PRO A 259 -9.26 -21.74 -19.52
C PRO A 259 -10.14 -21.52 -20.75
N GLU A 260 -9.52 -21.54 -21.94
CA GLU A 260 -10.22 -21.59 -23.22
C GLU A 260 -11.25 -22.73 -23.21
N LYS A 261 -12.49 -22.44 -23.62
CA LYS A 261 -13.54 -23.46 -23.71
C LYS A 261 -13.23 -24.38 -24.89
N GLU A 262 -13.03 -25.68 -24.63
CA GLU A 262 -12.88 -26.70 -25.69
C GLU A 262 -14.16 -26.76 -26.57
N GLY A 263 -14.19 -25.95 -27.63
CA GLY A 263 -15.33 -25.82 -28.54
C GLY A 263 -15.21 -24.69 -29.55
N ASP A 264 -14.65 -23.54 -29.19
CA ASP A 264 -14.70 -22.33 -30.04
C ASP A 264 -13.50 -22.17 -31.00
N ALA A 265 -12.39 -22.89 -30.79
CA ALA A 265 -11.27 -23.01 -31.75
C ALA A 265 -11.70 -23.54 -33.15
N ALA A 266 -12.89 -24.14 -33.27
CA ALA A 266 -13.49 -24.56 -34.55
C ALA A 266 -14.35 -23.48 -35.23
N LYS A 267 -14.70 -22.39 -34.54
CA LYS A 267 -15.41 -21.22 -35.08
C LYS A 267 -14.46 -20.06 -35.38
N GLU A 268 -13.54 -19.77 -34.47
CA GLU A 268 -12.54 -18.69 -34.62
C GLU A 268 -11.71 -18.86 -35.91
N ALA A 269 -11.42 -20.10 -36.30
CA ALA A 269 -10.70 -20.41 -37.53
C ALA A 269 -11.39 -19.96 -38.84
N ASP A 270 -12.69 -19.67 -38.82
CA ASP A 270 -13.43 -19.09 -39.96
C ASP A 270 -13.60 -17.55 -39.86
N GLU A 271 -13.62 -16.98 -38.65
CA GLU A 271 -13.74 -15.53 -38.42
C GLU A 271 -12.39 -14.78 -38.41
N ALA A 272 -11.29 -15.46 -38.08
CA ALA A 272 -9.91 -14.94 -38.09
C ALA A 272 -9.37 -14.55 -39.49
N LYS A 273 -10.21 -14.62 -40.54
CA LYS A 273 -9.87 -14.14 -41.89
C LYS A 273 -10.40 -12.74 -42.21
N THR A 274 -11.04 -12.07 -41.24
CA THR A 274 -11.68 -10.76 -41.45
C THR A 274 -11.29 -9.66 -40.47
N LYS A 275 -10.47 -9.94 -39.44
CA LYS A 275 -9.84 -8.92 -38.60
C LYS A 275 -8.33 -8.88 -38.85
N ASP A 276 -7.85 -7.82 -39.50
CA ASP A 276 -6.41 -7.54 -39.62
C ASP A 276 -5.89 -6.95 -38.30
N GLY A 277 -5.19 -7.75 -37.50
CA GLY A 277 -4.07 -7.22 -36.69
C GLY A 277 -4.27 -6.94 -35.19
N GLU A 278 -5.27 -7.52 -34.52
CA GLU A 278 -5.27 -7.59 -33.05
C GLU A 278 -4.81 -8.98 -32.59
N GLU A 279 -3.83 -9.04 -31.69
CA GLU A 279 -3.48 -10.25 -30.95
C GLU A 279 -4.52 -10.45 -29.83
N ASP A 280 -5.10 -11.64 -29.72
CA ASP A 280 -6.07 -11.96 -28.68
C ASP A 280 -5.45 -11.73 -27.29
N LYS A 281 -5.99 -10.75 -26.54
CA LYS A 281 -5.53 -10.46 -25.18
C LYS A 281 -5.96 -11.60 -24.24
N PRO A 282 -5.08 -12.07 -23.34
CA PRO A 282 -5.42 -13.13 -22.41
C PRO A 282 -6.47 -12.69 -21.38
N GLU A 283 -7.54 -13.46 -21.22
CA GLU A 283 -8.51 -13.26 -20.13
C GLU A 283 -8.04 -13.91 -18.83
N PHE A 284 -8.22 -13.20 -17.70
CA PHE A 284 -7.87 -13.67 -16.36
C PHE A 284 -9.10 -13.87 -15.48
N GLY A 285 -9.05 -14.82 -14.56
CA GLY A 285 -10.11 -15.13 -13.60
C GLY A 285 -10.22 -14.10 -12.48
N GLU A 286 -11.39 -14.04 -11.85
CA GLU A 286 -11.81 -13.05 -10.84
C GLU A 286 -10.95 -12.96 -9.57
N ARG A 287 -9.96 -13.85 -9.36
CA ARG A 287 -9.35 -14.09 -8.05
C ARG A 287 -7.82 -14.07 -8.09
N GLY A 288 -7.26 -12.93 -7.68
CA GLY A 288 -5.85 -12.80 -7.29
C GLY A 288 -5.59 -13.38 -5.89
N SER A 289 -4.31 -13.48 -5.51
CA SER A 289 -3.92 -13.90 -4.16
C SER A 289 -4.23 -12.80 -3.14
N LEU A 290 -4.98 -13.13 -2.09
CA LEU A 290 -5.44 -12.20 -1.03
C LEU A 290 -4.30 -11.76 -0.09
N LEU A 291 -3.34 -10.94 -0.57
CA LEU A 291 -2.17 -10.43 0.16
C LEU A 291 -1.40 -11.49 0.99
N SER A 292 -1.57 -12.78 0.71
CA SER A 292 -1.33 -13.85 1.70
C SER A 292 0.13 -14.01 2.10
N PHE A 293 1.02 -13.39 1.32
CA PHE A 293 2.46 -13.32 1.51
C PHE A 293 3.01 -11.88 1.37
N ALA A 294 2.18 -10.85 1.51
CA ALA A 294 2.62 -9.46 1.45
C ALA A 294 3.61 -9.16 2.58
N ASN A 295 4.75 -8.55 2.24
CA ASN A 295 5.71 -8.04 3.23
C ASN A 295 5.18 -6.75 3.83
N THR A 296 5.48 -6.50 5.10
CA THR A 296 5.00 -5.33 5.84
C THR A 296 6.13 -4.58 6.54
N ASP A 297 5.89 -3.94 7.70
CA ASP A 297 6.91 -3.17 8.40
C ASP A 297 8.06 -4.04 8.96
N MET A 298 9.18 -3.41 9.30
CA MET A 298 10.38 -4.10 9.81
C MET A 298 11.02 -3.38 10.99
N ALA A 299 11.51 -4.17 11.94
CA ALA A 299 12.19 -3.72 13.16
C ALA A 299 13.65 -4.14 13.18
N PHE A 300 14.48 -3.36 13.89
CA PHE A 300 15.92 -3.54 13.98
C PHE A 300 16.39 -3.53 15.43
N SER A 301 17.37 -4.37 15.76
CA SER A 301 18.04 -4.39 17.06
C SER A 301 19.49 -4.85 16.87
N GLY A 302 20.45 -3.93 17.01
CA GLY A 302 21.86 -4.24 16.76
C GLY A 302 22.10 -4.57 15.28
N ASP A 303 22.47 -5.82 15.00
CA ASP A 303 22.63 -6.40 13.66
C ASP A 303 21.42 -7.26 13.21
N LEU A 304 20.40 -7.41 14.05
CA LEU A 304 19.16 -8.12 13.71
C LEU A 304 18.20 -7.19 12.96
N LEU A 305 17.68 -7.64 11.83
CA LEU A 305 16.53 -7.09 11.12
C LEU A 305 15.43 -8.17 11.14
N VAL A 306 14.21 -7.82 11.54
CA VAL A 306 13.03 -8.68 11.34
C VAL A 306 12.01 -7.95 10.49
N ALA A 307 11.61 -8.57 9.37
CA ALA A 307 10.60 -8.06 8.46
C ALA A 307 9.28 -8.82 8.66
N GLY A 308 8.21 -8.07 8.90
CA GLY A 308 6.84 -8.54 9.00
C GLY A 308 6.28 -9.03 7.66
N ASN A 309 5.25 -9.87 7.73
CA ASN A 309 4.55 -10.41 6.58
C ASN A 309 3.16 -10.95 7.00
N TYR A 310 2.18 -10.93 6.09
CA TYR A 310 0.85 -11.49 6.33
C TYR A 310 0.86 -12.98 6.76
N HIS A 311 1.93 -13.70 6.40
CA HIS A 311 2.17 -15.12 6.72
C HIS A 311 3.02 -15.35 8.00
N GLY A 312 3.55 -14.30 8.65
CA GLY A 312 4.44 -14.41 9.81
C GLY A 312 5.59 -13.38 9.74
N PHE A 313 6.84 -13.80 9.94
CA PHE A 313 7.98 -12.89 9.81
C PHE A 313 9.27 -13.59 9.37
N ASN A 314 10.20 -12.81 8.80
CA ASN A 314 11.52 -13.28 8.36
C ASN A 314 12.62 -12.50 9.08
N ALA A 315 13.58 -13.22 9.67
CA ALA A 315 14.66 -12.63 10.44
C ALA A 315 16.01 -12.75 9.71
N TYR A 316 16.79 -11.67 9.74
CA TYR A 316 18.04 -11.52 9.02
C TYR A 316 19.13 -10.94 9.93
N ARG A 317 20.40 -11.26 9.67
CA ARG A 317 21.56 -10.57 10.26
C ARG A 317 22.20 -9.67 9.21
N LEU A 318 22.48 -8.43 9.58
CA LEU A 318 23.11 -7.43 8.72
C LEU A 318 24.63 -7.67 8.65
N GLY A 319 25.18 -7.77 7.45
CA GLY A 319 26.62 -7.74 7.22
C GLY A 319 27.23 -6.36 7.53
N GLU A 320 28.57 -6.28 7.57
CA GLU A 320 29.31 -5.01 7.73
C GLU A 320 29.01 -3.99 6.61
N ASP A 321 28.60 -4.48 5.44
CA ASP A 321 28.15 -3.69 4.29
C ASP A 321 26.67 -3.25 4.37
N GLY A 322 25.95 -3.71 5.40
CA GLY A 322 24.52 -3.55 5.59
C GLY A 322 23.65 -4.53 4.79
N VAL A 323 24.22 -5.54 4.13
CA VAL A 323 23.42 -6.50 3.35
C VAL A 323 22.82 -7.56 4.30
N PRO A 324 21.49 -7.74 4.34
CA PRO A 324 20.84 -8.76 5.16
C PRO A 324 21.21 -10.18 4.73
N GLN A 325 21.35 -11.09 5.69
CA GLN A 325 21.49 -12.53 5.48
C GLN A 325 20.40 -13.26 6.25
N LEU A 326 19.55 -14.03 5.55
CA LEU A 326 18.42 -14.72 6.16
C LEU A 326 18.90 -15.73 7.22
N VAL A 327 18.35 -15.62 8.43
CA VAL A 327 18.64 -16.51 9.56
C VAL A 327 17.49 -17.46 9.87
N SER A 328 16.24 -17.01 9.73
CA SER A 328 15.05 -17.86 9.93
C SER A 328 13.80 -17.26 9.30
N SER A 329 12.84 -18.14 9.03
CA SER A 329 11.52 -17.80 8.49
C SER A 329 10.46 -18.39 9.42
N THR A 330 9.72 -17.54 10.14
CA THR A 330 8.73 -17.95 11.15
C THR A 330 7.33 -17.82 10.60
N VAL A 331 6.74 -18.94 10.22
CA VAL A 331 5.37 -19.05 9.71
C VAL A 331 4.39 -18.99 10.88
N CYS A 332 3.56 -17.95 10.91
CA CYS A 332 2.47 -17.80 11.87
C CYS A 332 1.42 -16.82 11.30
N PRO A 333 0.54 -17.27 10.37
CA PRO A 333 -0.33 -16.37 9.61
C PRO A 333 -1.28 -15.53 10.48
N GLY A 334 -1.62 -14.34 9.99
CA GLY A 334 -2.42 -13.38 10.74
C GLY A 334 -2.90 -12.11 10.02
N GLY A 335 -2.62 -11.96 8.71
CA GLY A 335 -2.71 -10.64 8.07
C GLY A 335 -1.60 -9.72 8.56
N GLN A 336 -1.60 -8.46 8.10
CA GLN A 336 -0.67 -7.38 8.45
C GLN A 336 0.73 -7.85 8.90
N GLY A 337 0.92 -8.13 10.19
CA GLY A 337 2.13 -8.79 10.68
C GLY A 337 3.29 -7.84 10.98
N ASP A 338 3.01 -6.55 11.15
CA ASP A 338 4.01 -5.56 11.58
C ASP A 338 4.64 -5.97 12.91
N VAL A 339 5.93 -5.65 13.07
CA VAL A 339 6.78 -6.15 14.15
C VAL A 339 7.48 -5.04 14.92
N SER A 340 7.68 -5.25 16.22
CA SER A 340 8.57 -4.46 17.09
C SER A 340 9.45 -5.38 17.93
N ILE A 341 10.68 -4.96 18.23
CA ILE A 341 11.65 -5.67 19.06
C ILE A 341 11.89 -4.89 20.37
N VAL A 342 11.84 -5.58 21.50
CA VAL A 342 12.16 -5.02 22.83
C VAL A 342 12.97 -6.04 23.62
N GLY A 343 14.30 -5.91 23.60
CA GLY A 343 15.20 -6.90 24.19
C GLY A 343 15.06 -8.26 23.49
N ASP A 344 14.86 -9.32 24.27
CA ASP A 344 14.62 -10.68 23.77
C ASP A 344 13.15 -10.96 23.37
N LEU A 345 12.29 -9.93 23.32
CA LEU A 345 10.89 -10.06 22.92
C LEU A 345 10.63 -9.42 21.54
N LEU A 346 9.84 -10.11 20.72
CA LEU A 346 9.25 -9.58 19.50
C LEU A 346 7.73 -9.52 19.64
N ILE A 347 7.15 -8.36 19.37
CA ILE A 347 5.72 -8.11 19.33
C ILE A 347 5.30 -8.12 17.86
N MET A 348 4.17 -8.75 17.53
CA MET A 348 3.66 -8.86 16.16
C MET A 348 2.15 -8.60 16.11
N SER A 349 1.72 -7.77 15.17
CA SER A 349 0.32 -7.49 14.88
C SER A 349 -0.41 -8.66 14.19
N VAL A 350 -1.70 -8.83 14.49
CA VAL A 350 -2.61 -9.79 13.83
C VAL A 350 -4.00 -9.19 13.72
N GLU A 351 -4.56 -9.15 12.51
CA GLU A 351 -5.90 -8.59 12.24
C GLU A 351 -6.84 -9.51 11.46
N ASP A 352 -6.30 -10.39 10.60
CA ASP A 352 -7.08 -11.29 9.74
C ASP A 352 -7.86 -12.26 10.61
N SER A 353 -9.16 -12.41 10.31
CA SER A 353 -10.04 -13.31 11.04
C SER A 353 -9.62 -14.78 10.92
N ARG A 354 -8.83 -15.17 9.92
CA ARG A 354 -8.29 -16.53 9.76
C ARG A 354 -7.10 -16.81 10.70
N GLY A 355 -6.56 -15.80 11.38
CA GLY A 355 -5.49 -15.95 12.35
C GLY A 355 -5.87 -16.90 13.50
N ARG A 356 -4.92 -17.74 13.92
CA ARG A 356 -5.11 -18.75 14.98
C ARG A 356 -4.23 -18.52 16.21
N ILE A 357 -4.70 -18.98 17.36
CA ILE A 357 -3.95 -18.97 18.64
C ILE A 357 -2.68 -19.83 18.55
N ASP A 358 -2.73 -20.93 17.79
CA ASP A 358 -1.70 -21.97 17.66
C ASP A 358 -0.77 -21.80 16.44
N CYS A 359 -0.77 -20.61 15.81
CA CYS A 359 -0.13 -20.33 14.51
C CYS A 359 -0.55 -21.27 13.34
N GLY A 360 -1.61 -22.08 13.48
CA GLY A 360 -2.01 -23.09 12.51
C GLY A 360 -2.30 -22.55 11.11
N LEU A 361 -2.06 -23.38 10.09
CA LEU A 361 -2.22 -23.00 8.67
C LEU A 361 -3.63 -23.29 8.12
N GLN A 362 -4.41 -24.08 8.86
CA GLN A 362 -5.77 -24.49 8.49
C GLN A 362 -6.81 -23.35 8.56
N GLY A 363 -6.42 -22.15 9.02
CA GLY A 363 -7.33 -21.02 9.19
C GLY A 363 -8.40 -21.24 10.27
N VAL A 364 -9.45 -20.42 10.22
CA VAL A 364 -10.59 -20.47 11.13
C VAL A 364 -11.90 -20.21 10.39
N ASP A 365 -12.74 -21.23 10.31
CA ASP A 365 -14.07 -21.16 9.72
C ASP A 365 -15.13 -20.61 10.69
N GLY A 366 -16.25 -20.15 10.13
CA GLY A 366 -17.42 -19.69 10.89
C GLY A 366 -17.31 -18.24 11.37
N ARG A 367 -18.43 -17.72 11.91
CA ARG A 367 -18.54 -16.34 12.42
C ARG A 367 -17.79 -16.15 13.74
N THR A 368 -17.82 -17.16 14.60
CA THR A 368 -17.18 -17.18 15.92
C THR A 368 -16.36 -18.46 16.11
N SER A 369 -15.19 -18.38 16.75
CA SER A 369 -14.39 -19.58 17.06
C SER A 369 -13.45 -19.39 18.26
N PRO A 370 -13.35 -20.38 19.17
CA PRO A 370 -12.39 -20.34 20.28
C PRO A 370 -10.93 -20.51 19.83
N GLU A 371 -10.69 -20.88 18.57
CA GLU A 371 -9.35 -21.04 18.00
C GLU A 371 -8.82 -19.75 17.35
N ARG A 372 -9.68 -18.73 17.16
CA ARG A 372 -9.36 -17.49 16.46
C ARG A 372 -8.45 -16.58 17.27
N PHE A 373 -7.47 -15.96 16.61
CA PHE A 373 -6.63 -14.92 17.18
C PHE A 373 -6.61 -13.65 16.32
N ARG A 374 -6.86 -12.50 16.96
CA ARG A 374 -6.65 -11.14 16.43
C ARG A 374 -6.20 -10.23 17.58
N GLY A 375 -5.11 -9.48 17.41
CA GLY A 375 -4.49 -8.65 18.44
C GLY A 375 -2.96 -8.78 18.39
N LEU A 376 -2.28 -8.70 19.54
CA LEU A 376 -0.82 -8.79 19.61
C LEU A 376 -0.33 -10.20 19.96
N ARG A 377 0.55 -10.78 19.15
CA ARG A 377 1.38 -11.94 19.53
C ARG A 377 2.69 -11.46 20.14
N ILE A 378 3.22 -12.22 21.10
CA ILE A 378 4.48 -11.92 21.77
C ILE A 378 5.36 -13.18 21.72
N PHE A 379 6.52 -13.04 21.10
CA PHE A 379 7.51 -14.11 20.92
C PHE A 379 8.77 -13.85 21.73
N ASP A 380 9.31 -14.89 22.35
CA ASP A 380 10.70 -14.93 22.82
C ASP A 380 11.59 -15.22 21.61
N ILE A 381 12.55 -14.34 21.37
CA ILE A 381 13.51 -14.37 20.25
C ILE A 381 14.96 -14.50 20.73
N SER A 382 15.18 -14.89 21.99
CA SER A 382 16.53 -15.18 22.53
C SER A 382 17.28 -16.24 21.70
N ASP A 383 16.55 -17.17 21.08
CA ASP A 383 16.97 -17.90 19.88
C ASP A 383 16.08 -17.54 18.68
N ILE A 384 16.49 -16.53 17.93
CA ILE A 384 15.81 -16.08 16.71
C ILE A 384 15.69 -17.18 15.63
N THR A 385 16.48 -18.26 15.70
CA THR A 385 16.31 -19.40 14.76
C THR A 385 15.09 -20.26 15.09
N ARG A 386 14.57 -20.15 16.32
CA ARG A 386 13.41 -20.90 16.81
C ARG A 386 12.53 -20.06 17.77
N PRO A 387 11.93 -18.94 17.31
CA PRO A 387 11.12 -18.09 18.17
C PRO A 387 9.96 -18.87 18.80
N VAL A 388 9.66 -18.60 20.07
CA VAL A 388 8.59 -19.27 20.82
C VAL A 388 7.52 -18.25 21.16
N GLN A 389 6.24 -18.51 20.84
CA GLN A 389 5.15 -17.66 21.30
C GLN A 389 5.04 -17.79 22.82
N VAL A 390 5.23 -16.71 23.56
CA VAL A 390 5.24 -16.69 25.05
C VAL A 390 4.09 -15.89 25.65
N GLY A 391 3.39 -15.10 24.84
CA GLY A 391 2.20 -14.37 25.26
C GLY A 391 1.37 -13.94 24.06
N GLN A 392 0.13 -13.53 24.33
CA GLN A 392 -0.76 -12.96 23.32
C GLN A 392 -1.84 -12.09 24.00
N VAL A 393 -2.33 -11.08 23.30
CA VAL A 393 -3.45 -10.23 23.75
C VAL A 393 -4.52 -10.21 22.66
N GLN A 394 -5.68 -10.78 22.97
CA GLN A 394 -6.85 -10.70 22.09
C GLN A 394 -7.49 -9.31 22.22
N THR A 395 -7.79 -8.66 21.09
CA THR A 395 -8.48 -7.37 21.06
C THR A 395 -9.79 -7.48 20.28
N CYS A 396 -10.73 -6.56 20.52
CA CYS A 396 -12.04 -6.57 19.86
C CYS A 396 -11.97 -6.29 18.35
N ARG A 397 -10.87 -5.69 17.87
CA ARG A 397 -10.70 -5.25 16.48
C ARG A 397 -9.41 -5.75 15.82
N GLY A 398 -8.64 -6.58 16.50
CA GLY A 398 -7.31 -7.00 16.07
C GLY A 398 -6.22 -5.97 16.36
N SER A 399 -5.04 -6.23 15.83
CA SER A 399 -3.94 -5.28 15.72
C SER A 399 -3.60 -5.16 14.25
N HIS A 400 -3.81 -3.96 13.70
CA HIS A 400 -3.25 -3.52 12.44
C HIS A 400 -1.82 -3.08 12.74
N THR A 401 -1.58 -1.86 13.22
CA THR A 401 -0.25 -1.44 13.72
C THR A 401 -0.19 -1.34 15.24
N HIS A 402 1.03 -1.26 15.79
CA HIS A 402 1.26 -1.13 17.22
C HIS A 402 2.55 -0.34 17.52
N SER A 403 2.59 0.34 18.66
CA SER A 403 3.65 1.32 18.98
C SER A 403 4.20 1.11 20.38
N ILE A 404 5.53 1.07 20.54
CA ILE A 404 6.19 0.82 21.84
C ILE A 404 6.34 2.15 22.60
N VAL A 405 5.34 2.49 23.41
CA VAL A 405 5.24 3.78 24.13
C VAL A 405 6.33 3.92 25.20
N SER A 406 6.61 2.85 25.93
CA SER A 406 7.70 2.78 26.90
C SER A 406 8.05 1.33 27.23
N ALA A 407 9.32 1.08 27.57
CA ALA A 407 9.80 -0.21 28.03
C ALA A 407 10.79 -0.03 29.19
N ASP A 408 10.63 -0.85 30.24
CA ASP A 408 11.56 -0.95 31.36
C ASP A 408 11.74 -2.43 31.77
N GLU A 409 12.62 -2.70 32.74
CA GLU A 409 12.90 -4.07 33.24
C GLU A 409 11.67 -4.84 33.77
N ARG A 410 10.55 -4.13 34.03
CA ARG A 410 9.32 -4.72 34.58
C ARG A 410 8.26 -4.91 33.51
N ARG A 411 8.08 -3.94 32.61
CA ARG A 411 6.98 -3.95 31.63
C ARG A 411 7.28 -3.16 30.36
N ILE A 412 6.53 -3.51 29.32
CA ILE A 412 6.38 -2.77 28.07
C ILE A 412 4.95 -2.22 28.04
N VAL A 413 4.79 -0.97 27.61
CA VAL A 413 3.50 -0.34 27.33
C VAL A 413 3.38 -0.16 25.82
N VAL A 414 2.29 -0.66 25.25
CA VAL A 414 2.01 -0.67 23.81
C VAL A 414 0.68 0.03 23.54
N TYR A 415 0.63 0.87 22.51
CA TYR A 415 -0.63 1.31 21.90
C TYR A 415 -0.94 0.39 20.72
N ASN A 416 -2.18 -0.09 20.63
CA ASN A 416 -2.65 -1.01 19.61
C ASN A 416 -3.73 -0.33 18.75
N SER A 417 -3.47 -0.23 17.45
CA SER A 417 -4.44 0.24 16.45
C SER A 417 -5.21 -0.94 15.88
N GLY A 418 -6.50 -1.05 16.17
CA GLY A 418 -7.36 -2.09 15.61
C GLY A 418 -8.30 -1.53 14.55
N THR A 419 -8.07 -1.85 13.27
CA THR A 419 -8.86 -1.37 12.12
C THR A 419 -10.00 -2.32 11.74
N SER A 420 -9.79 -3.62 11.88
CA SER A 420 -10.75 -4.65 11.47
C SER A 420 -12.03 -4.65 12.32
N TYR A 421 -13.07 -5.33 11.82
CA TYR A 421 -14.44 -5.27 12.35
C TYR A 421 -14.54 -5.73 13.82
N VAL A 422 -15.48 -5.15 14.57
CA VAL A 422 -15.74 -5.52 15.97
C VAL A 422 -16.23 -6.98 16.02
N ARG A 423 -15.60 -7.80 16.88
CA ARG A 423 -16.03 -9.19 17.10
C ARG A 423 -17.42 -9.28 17.71
N GLU A 424 -18.06 -10.43 17.49
CA GLU A 424 -19.24 -10.84 18.24
C GLU A 424 -18.91 -11.02 19.74
N GLU A 425 -19.85 -10.64 20.60
CA GLU A 425 -19.72 -10.72 22.06
C GLU A 425 -19.56 -12.16 22.58
N ASP A 426 -20.06 -13.17 21.84
CA ASP A 426 -19.90 -14.59 22.14
C ASP A 426 -18.55 -15.18 21.65
N GLU A 427 -17.79 -14.46 20.81
CA GLU A 427 -16.38 -14.78 20.53
C GLU A 427 -15.44 -14.10 21.54
N LEU A 428 -15.71 -12.84 21.90
CA LEU A 428 -14.92 -12.10 22.89
C LEU A 428 -15.81 -11.15 23.70
N GLU A 429 -15.97 -11.45 24.99
CA GLU A 429 -16.82 -10.72 25.93
C GLU A 429 -16.43 -9.23 26.00
N GLY A 430 -17.44 -8.34 25.96
CA GLY A 430 -17.23 -6.89 26.01
C GLY A 430 -16.84 -6.24 24.68
N CYS A 431 -16.96 -6.95 23.56
CA CYS A 431 -16.84 -6.38 22.22
C CYS A 431 -18.21 -5.96 21.69
N LEU A 432 -18.47 -4.65 21.64
CA LEU A 432 -19.76 -4.06 21.26
C LEU A 432 -19.60 -3.06 20.11
N ASP A 433 -20.38 -3.25 19.05
CA ASP A 433 -20.51 -2.34 17.90
C ASP A 433 -21.74 -1.42 17.99
N THR A 434 -22.40 -1.42 19.16
CA THR A 434 -23.63 -0.65 19.40
C THR A 434 -23.34 0.79 19.81
N ALA A 435 -24.29 1.68 19.54
CA ALA A 435 -24.19 3.09 19.95
C ALA A 435 -24.28 3.22 21.48
N GLY A 436 -23.17 3.59 22.12
CA GLY A 436 -23.06 3.82 23.56
C GLY A 436 -21.60 3.92 24.02
N ASP A 437 -21.39 4.32 25.28
CA ASP A 437 -20.05 4.53 25.84
C ASP A 437 -19.21 3.25 26.01
N ASP A 438 -19.84 2.08 25.86
CA ASP A 438 -19.22 0.75 25.99
C ASP A 438 -18.70 0.18 24.64
N THR A 439 -18.82 0.93 23.54
CA THR A 439 -18.38 0.47 22.20
C THR A 439 -16.86 0.23 22.08
N ALA A 440 -16.46 -0.73 21.24
CA ALA A 440 -15.08 -0.98 20.85
C ALA A 440 -14.52 0.01 19.79
N LEU A 441 -15.38 0.86 19.22
CA LEU A 441 -14.98 1.98 18.37
C LEU A 441 -14.54 3.19 19.21
N PHE A 442 -13.92 4.21 18.62
CA PHE A 442 -13.59 5.47 19.28
C PHE A 442 -12.72 5.30 20.55
N SER A 443 -11.76 4.39 20.52
CA SER A 443 -10.71 4.25 21.55
C SER A 443 -9.42 3.68 20.96
N ILE A 444 -8.31 3.91 21.66
CA ILE A 444 -7.05 3.19 21.44
C ILE A 444 -6.97 2.10 22.53
N ASP A 445 -6.54 0.88 22.19
CA ASP A 445 -6.25 -0.16 23.19
C ASP A 445 -4.85 0.11 23.79
N VAL A 446 -4.77 0.33 25.11
CA VAL A 446 -3.49 0.44 25.84
C VAL A 446 -3.18 -0.91 26.47
N ILE A 447 -2.05 -1.51 26.09
CA ILE A 447 -1.65 -2.85 26.50
C ILE A 447 -0.40 -2.79 27.38
N GLU A 448 -0.40 -3.56 28.47
CA GLU A 448 0.76 -3.79 29.35
C GLU A 448 1.26 -5.21 29.15
N ILE A 449 2.56 -5.37 28.86
CA ILE A 449 3.25 -6.66 28.76
C ILE A 449 4.29 -6.73 29.88
N PRO A 450 4.10 -7.58 30.92
CA PRO A 450 5.13 -7.78 31.95
C PRO A 450 6.33 -8.53 31.37
N VAL A 451 7.54 -7.94 31.43
CA VAL A 451 8.75 -8.52 30.80
C VAL A 451 9.09 -9.88 31.40
N ALA A 452 8.97 -10.03 32.72
CA ALA A 452 9.22 -11.30 33.42
C ALA A 452 8.09 -12.34 33.27
N ASN A 453 6.94 -11.98 32.68
CA ASN A 453 5.84 -12.90 32.41
C ASN A 453 4.96 -12.39 31.25
N PRO A 454 5.41 -12.50 29.98
CA PRO A 454 4.67 -11.98 28.83
C PRO A 454 3.29 -12.64 28.62
N ALA A 455 3.08 -13.86 29.16
CA ALA A 455 1.79 -14.53 29.16
C ALA A 455 0.71 -13.81 29.99
N ALA A 456 1.09 -12.89 30.89
CA ALA A 456 0.18 -12.04 31.66
C ALA A 456 -0.09 -10.68 30.98
N ALA A 457 0.28 -10.52 29.71
CA ALA A 457 -0.04 -9.34 28.92
C ALA A 457 -1.55 -9.13 28.79
N ARG A 458 -2.00 -7.87 28.85
CA ARG A 458 -3.43 -7.52 28.85
C ARG A 458 -3.66 -6.07 28.45
N ILE A 459 -4.85 -5.79 27.94
CA ILE A 459 -5.38 -4.43 27.84
C ILE A 459 -5.54 -3.89 29.27
N VAL A 460 -5.02 -2.69 29.54
CA VAL A 460 -5.09 -2.02 30.83
C VAL A 460 -5.94 -0.76 30.81
N ASP A 461 -6.18 -0.18 29.62
CA ASP A 461 -7.08 0.95 29.43
C ASP A 461 -7.59 1.07 28.00
N ARG A 462 -8.69 1.83 27.81
CA ARG A 462 -9.23 2.24 26.51
C ARG A 462 -9.51 3.75 26.47
N PRO A 463 -8.49 4.61 26.32
CA PRO A 463 -8.66 6.05 26.25
C PRO A 463 -9.56 6.47 25.08
N ARG A 464 -10.59 7.26 25.38
CA ARG A 464 -11.52 7.85 24.39
C ARG A 464 -10.92 9.11 23.74
N VAL A 465 -9.77 8.98 23.07
CA VAL A 465 -9.03 10.14 22.51
C VAL A 465 -9.82 10.93 21.46
N PHE A 466 -10.79 10.29 20.79
CA PHE A 466 -11.67 10.89 19.79
C PHE A 466 -12.85 11.66 20.39
N ALA A 467 -12.96 11.70 21.72
CA ALA A 467 -14.05 12.40 22.37
C ALA A 467 -13.92 13.92 22.21
N ALA A 468 -15.07 14.59 22.01
CA ALA A 468 -15.21 16.04 22.02
C ALA A 468 -16.61 16.39 22.54
N GLU A 469 -16.73 17.51 23.27
CA GLU A 469 -18.03 18.04 23.74
C GLU A 469 -18.94 17.04 24.50
N GLY A 470 -18.35 16.02 25.13
CA GLY A 470 -19.09 14.96 25.83
C GLY A 470 -19.69 13.90 24.90
N GLN A 471 -19.22 13.78 23.66
CA GLN A 471 -19.53 12.70 22.73
C GLN A 471 -18.24 11.90 22.46
N ILE A 472 -18.28 10.57 22.55
CA ILE A 472 -17.11 9.72 22.23
C ILE A 472 -16.72 9.77 20.75
N ALA A 473 -17.71 9.92 19.87
CA ALA A 473 -17.57 10.17 18.44
C ALA A 473 -17.56 11.68 18.17
N GLY A 474 -16.58 12.38 18.75
CA GLY A 474 -16.48 13.83 18.73
C GLY A 474 -15.79 14.41 17.50
N LEU A 475 -15.03 13.59 16.76
CA LEU A 475 -14.28 13.98 15.56
C LEU A 475 -15.06 13.73 14.26
N TRP A 476 -14.38 13.75 13.11
CA TRP A 476 -15.02 13.73 11.78
C TRP A 476 -15.95 12.52 11.58
N ARG A 477 -17.15 12.79 11.07
CA ARG A 477 -18.24 11.80 10.96
C ARG A 477 -18.23 11.02 9.64
N GLY A 478 -17.30 11.31 8.75
CA GLY A 478 -17.24 10.79 7.39
C GLY A 478 -18.12 11.58 6.42
N GLY A 479 -17.71 11.64 5.15
CA GLY A 479 -18.40 12.41 4.10
C GLY A 479 -17.42 13.16 3.20
N ASP A 480 -17.94 13.94 2.25
CA ASP A 480 -17.14 14.91 1.51
C ASP A 480 -16.90 16.20 2.33
N HIS A 481 -15.89 16.96 1.94
CA HIS A 481 -15.61 18.31 2.45
C HIS A 481 -16.13 19.43 1.51
N GLY A 482 -17.09 19.10 0.64
CA GLY A 482 -17.64 19.98 -0.40
C GLY A 482 -17.14 19.67 -1.82
N GLU A 483 -17.60 20.47 -2.78
CA GLU A 483 -17.24 20.35 -4.20
C GLU A 483 -15.72 20.45 -4.43
N GLY A 484 -15.16 19.56 -5.25
CA GLY A 484 -13.71 19.49 -5.54
C GLY A 484 -12.84 18.93 -4.40
N THR A 485 -13.43 18.30 -3.39
CA THR A 485 -12.72 17.67 -2.26
C THR A 485 -12.85 16.15 -2.27
N GLN A 486 -12.01 15.46 -1.50
CA GLN A 486 -12.16 14.02 -1.29
C GLN A 486 -13.31 13.68 -0.34
N ARG A 487 -13.79 12.43 -0.44
CA ARG A 487 -14.63 11.82 0.58
C ARG A 487 -13.74 11.15 1.63
N THR A 488 -13.71 11.73 2.81
CA THR A 488 -12.87 11.30 3.92
C THR A 488 -13.64 10.33 4.83
N ASN A 489 -12.98 9.26 5.28
CA ASN A 489 -13.59 8.24 6.13
C ASN A 489 -13.97 8.77 7.53
N ARG A 490 -14.87 8.08 8.23
CA ARG A 490 -15.25 8.42 9.61
C ARG A 490 -14.05 8.20 10.55
N THR A 491 -13.88 9.08 11.54
CA THR A 491 -12.84 8.97 12.56
C THR A 491 -13.31 8.09 13.72
N ASP A 492 -13.10 6.78 13.62
CA ASP A 492 -13.46 5.77 14.62
C ASP A 492 -12.31 4.87 15.10
N GLN A 493 -11.13 4.97 14.46
CA GLN A 493 -9.86 4.38 14.92
C GLN A 493 -8.68 5.24 14.46
N CYS A 494 -7.54 5.04 15.11
CA CYS A 494 -6.26 5.31 14.50
C CYS A 494 -5.83 4.15 13.62
N HIS A 495 -5.28 4.46 12.44
CA HIS A 495 -4.57 3.50 11.60
C HIS A 495 -3.19 3.30 12.22
N ASP A 496 -2.35 4.35 12.20
CA ASP A 496 -1.06 4.37 12.89
C ASP A 496 -1.02 5.40 14.01
N ILE A 497 -0.19 5.13 15.02
CA ILE A 497 0.09 6.05 16.12
C ILE A 497 1.60 6.12 16.32
N THR A 498 2.27 7.07 15.70
CA THR A 498 3.71 7.26 15.92
C THR A 498 3.95 7.92 17.26
N VAL A 499 4.57 7.19 18.19
CA VAL A 499 4.96 7.70 19.51
C VAL A 499 6.35 8.30 19.46
N PHE A 500 6.58 9.40 20.20
CA PHE A 500 7.88 10.01 20.37
C PHE A 500 8.21 10.15 21.87
N PRO A 501 8.65 9.06 22.55
CA PRO A 501 8.75 9.00 24.00
C PRO A 501 9.70 10.05 24.60
N ALA A 502 10.81 10.37 23.91
CA ALA A 502 11.77 11.39 24.35
C ALA A 502 11.17 12.82 24.45
N LYS A 503 10.03 13.06 23.78
CA LYS A 503 9.31 14.33 23.75
C LYS A 503 7.98 14.29 24.51
N ASN A 504 7.58 13.10 24.99
CA ASN A 504 6.27 12.82 25.59
C ASN A 504 5.07 13.17 24.69
N ILE A 505 5.24 13.09 23.36
CA ILE A 505 4.15 13.29 22.39
C ILE A 505 3.94 12.06 21.51
N ALA A 506 2.77 11.93 20.91
CA ALA A 506 2.51 11.00 19.81
C ALA A 506 1.63 11.68 18.75
N ALA A 507 1.69 11.20 17.50
CA ALA A 507 0.83 11.62 16.42
C ALA A 507 0.03 10.40 15.91
N GLY A 508 -1.29 10.51 15.90
CA GLY A 508 -2.18 9.49 15.37
C GLY A 508 -2.69 9.90 14.00
N ALA A 509 -2.52 9.04 13.00
CA ALA A 509 -3.19 9.15 11.72
C ALA A 509 -4.46 8.28 11.81
N CYS A 510 -5.62 8.93 11.86
CA CYS A 510 -6.82 8.31 12.39
C CYS A 510 -8.03 8.46 11.49
N SER A 511 -8.03 7.68 10.41
CA SER A 511 -9.11 7.42 9.45
C SER A 511 -9.73 8.65 8.78
N GLY A 512 -10.26 9.61 9.53
CA GLY A 512 -10.68 10.93 9.03
C GLY A 512 -9.98 12.15 9.66
N ASN A 513 -9.07 11.94 10.62
CA ASN A 513 -8.32 13.03 11.28
C ASN A 513 -6.84 12.70 11.49
N GLY A 514 -5.99 13.72 11.43
CA GLY A 514 -4.69 13.72 12.10
C GLY A 514 -4.86 14.24 13.53
N ILE A 515 -4.26 13.59 14.53
CA ILE A 515 -4.31 14.02 15.93
C ILE A 515 -2.93 14.03 16.57
N THR A 516 -2.74 14.88 17.59
CA THR A 516 -1.58 14.80 18.50
C THR A 516 -2.02 14.41 19.90
N LEU A 517 -1.18 13.68 20.62
CA LEU A 517 -1.42 13.16 21.97
C LEU A 517 -0.28 13.52 22.91
N ASP A 518 -0.60 13.92 24.14
CA ASP A 518 0.31 13.92 25.28
C ASP A 518 0.40 12.49 25.82
N ILE A 519 1.62 11.95 25.88
CA ILE A 519 1.92 10.60 26.38
C ILE A 519 2.83 10.65 27.62
N SER A 520 2.94 11.81 28.30
CA SER A 520 3.66 11.98 29.57
C SER A 520 3.21 10.99 30.66
N ASN A 521 1.97 10.51 30.56
CA ASN A 521 1.54 9.27 31.19
C ASN A 521 1.27 8.22 30.08
N PRO A 522 2.19 7.27 29.83
CA PRO A 522 2.03 6.24 28.80
C PRO A 522 0.78 5.35 28.95
N LEU A 523 0.14 5.33 30.14
CA LEU A 523 -1.07 4.56 30.37
C LEU A 523 -2.37 5.34 30.14
N LYS A 524 -2.27 6.66 29.95
CA LYS A 524 -3.40 7.61 29.86
C LYS A 524 -3.08 8.73 28.84
N PRO A 525 -2.93 8.40 27.54
CA PRO A 525 -2.77 9.42 26.51
C PRO A 525 -3.97 10.38 26.49
N VAL A 526 -3.69 11.66 26.26
CA VAL A 526 -4.69 12.73 26.15
C VAL A 526 -4.48 13.47 24.84
N ARG A 527 -5.55 13.68 24.07
CA ARG A 527 -5.46 14.44 22.82
C ARG A 527 -5.14 15.91 23.08
N ILE A 528 -4.13 16.43 22.38
CA ILE A 528 -3.70 17.82 22.42
C ILE A 528 -4.47 18.61 21.36
N ASP A 529 -4.43 18.17 20.10
CA ASP A 529 -5.04 18.84 18.96
C ASP A 529 -5.56 17.83 17.91
N ASP A 530 -6.39 18.30 16.98
CA ASP A 530 -6.85 17.54 15.81
C ASP A 530 -7.00 18.39 14.55
N VAL A 531 -6.80 17.79 13.38
CA VAL A 531 -6.97 18.41 12.06
C VAL A 531 -7.71 17.49 11.10
N THR A 532 -8.34 18.09 10.10
CA THR A 532 -8.86 17.44 8.88
C THR A 532 -8.26 18.10 7.65
N ASP A 533 -8.14 17.35 6.56
CA ASP A 533 -7.63 17.84 5.28
C ASP A 533 -8.59 17.43 4.16
N LYS A 534 -8.86 18.36 3.25
CA LYS A 534 -9.82 18.18 2.15
C LYS A 534 -9.29 17.33 1.00
N GLY A 535 -7.97 17.14 0.94
CA GLY A 535 -7.29 16.28 -0.02
C GLY A 535 -7.15 14.83 0.44
N PHE A 536 -7.46 14.52 1.70
CA PHE A 536 -7.25 13.19 2.30
C PHE A 536 -8.50 12.30 2.20
N ALA A 537 -8.35 11.07 1.71
CA ALA A 537 -9.36 10.02 1.86
C ALA A 537 -9.23 9.34 3.23
N TYR A 538 -7.99 9.03 3.62
CA TYR A 538 -7.71 8.16 4.75
C TYR A 538 -6.37 8.49 5.40
N TRP A 539 -6.44 9.01 6.62
CA TRP A 539 -5.25 9.31 7.42
C TRP A 539 -4.55 8.02 7.83
N HIS A 540 -3.38 7.79 7.24
CA HIS A 540 -2.69 6.51 7.24
C HIS A 540 -1.54 6.43 8.24
N SER A 541 -0.49 7.24 8.03
CA SER A 541 0.68 7.30 8.92
C SER A 541 1.03 8.72 9.35
N ALA A 542 1.90 8.82 10.36
CA ALA A 542 2.44 10.07 10.86
C ALA A 542 3.92 9.88 11.22
N THR A 543 4.81 10.83 10.92
CA THR A 543 6.20 10.81 11.39
C THR A 543 6.65 12.21 11.79
N PHE A 544 7.32 12.36 12.93
CA PHE A 544 7.88 13.64 13.36
C PHE A 544 9.23 13.90 12.69
N ASN A 545 9.67 15.15 12.67
CA ASN A 545 11.10 15.43 12.53
C ASN A 545 11.87 15.09 13.83
N ASN A 546 13.21 15.02 13.79
CA ASN A 546 14.01 14.58 14.95
C ASN A 546 13.88 15.48 16.20
N ASP A 547 13.46 16.73 16.02
CA ASP A 547 13.22 17.66 17.13
C ASP A 547 11.80 17.60 17.72
N GLY A 548 10.86 16.92 17.06
CA GLY A 548 9.46 16.85 17.48
C GLY A 548 8.70 18.17 17.29
N THR A 549 9.14 19.00 16.34
CA THR A 549 8.59 20.34 16.03
C THR A 549 7.79 20.37 14.74
N LYS A 550 7.89 19.32 13.91
CA LYS A 550 7.11 19.10 12.69
C LYS A 550 6.57 17.67 12.69
N VAL A 551 5.45 17.44 12.01
CA VAL A 551 4.91 16.12 11.68
C VAL A 551 4.48 16.08 10.21
N LEU A 552 4.84 15.00 9.53
CA LEU A 552 4.37 14.65 8.19
C LEU A 552 3.31 13.56 8.36
N PHE A 553 2.12 13.77 7.81
CA PHE A 553 1.03 12.78 7.75
C PHE A 553 0.84 12.27 6.32
N THR A 554 0.53 10.99 6.14
CA THR A 554 0.30 10.39 4.81
C THR A 554 -1.18 10.06 4.58
N ASP A 555 -1.62 10.10 3.32
CA ASP A 555 -2.97 9.78 2.87
C ASP A 555 -2.99 8.46 2.06
N GLU A 556 -3.75 7.46 2.52
CA GLU A 556 -3.91 6.19 1.80
C GLU A 556 -4.99 6.28 0.70
N TRP A 557 -4.89 7.27 -0.18
CA TRP A 557 -5.85 7.43 -1.26
C TRP A 557 -5.84 6.22 -2.21
N GLY A 558 -7.01 5.57 -2.33
CA GLY A 558 -7.17 4.35 -3.11
C GLY A 558 -7.02 3.04 -2.32
N GLY A 559 -6.74 3.11 -1.01
CA GLY A 559 -6.69 1.94 -0.11
C GLY A 559 -5.67 0.89 -0.54
N GLY A 560 -4.51 1.35 -1.03
CA GLY A 560 -3.37 0.53 -1.41
C GLY A 560 -3.52 -0.35 -2.67
N GLY A 561 -4.74 -0.74 -3.05
CA GLY A 561 -4.99 -1.63 -4.18
C GLY A 561 -5.16 -0.94 -5.53
N ARG A 562 -5.65 0.30 -5.55
CA ARG A 562 -6.08 1.00 -6.77
C ARG A 562 -4.94 1.71 -7.51
N PRO A 563 -5.02 1.85 -8.85
CA PRO A 563 -4.04 2.60 -9.61
C PRO A 563 -4.29 4.09 -9.45
N ARG A 564 -3.27 4.80 -8.98
CA ARG A 564 -3.32 6.18 -8.50
C ARG A 564 -1.97 6.85 -8.79
N CYS A 565 -1.80 8.11 -8.43
CA CYS A 565 -0.66 8.92 -8.87
C CYS A 565 -0.59 9.04 -10.41
N GLN A 566 -1.71 8.88 -11.11
CA GLN A 566 -1.79 8.95 -12.57
C GLN A 566 -1.63 10.39 -13.06
N ALA A 567 -1.33 10.58 -14.35
CA ALA A 567 -1.10 11.93 -14.90
C ALA A 567 -2.34 12.85 -14.84
N GLY A 568 -3.54 12.26 -14.79
CA GLY A 568 -4.81 12.97 -14.61
C GLY A 568 -5.23 13.20 -13.14
N ASP A 569 -4.53 12.61 -12.16
CA ASP A 569 -4.92 12.70 -10.75
C ASP A 569 -4.63 14.10 -10.17
N PRO A 570 -5.50 14.65 -9.29
CA PRO A 570 -5.23 15.91 -8.61
C PRO A 570 -3.96 15.83 -7.76
N LYS A 571 -3.04 16.79 -7.92
CA LYS A 571 -1.74 16.79 -7.22
C LYS A 571 -1.82 16.87 -5.69
N ASN A 572 -2.97 17.25 -5.15
CA ASN A 572 -3.27 17.34 -3.72
C ASN A 572 -4.04 16.12 -3.18
N TRP A 573 -4.20 15.05 -3.96
CA TRP A 573 -4.92 13.83 -3.59
C TRP A 573 -3.93 12.67 -3.36
N GLY A 574 -4.02 11.97 -2.23
CA GLY A 574 -2.98 11.00 -1.83
C GLY A 574 -1.62 11.66 -1.60
N ALA A 575 -1.61 12.90 -1.11
CA ALA A 575 -0.41 13.70 -0.89
C ALA A 575 -0.06 13.74 0.61
N ASP A 576 1.22 13.76 0.93
CA ASP A 576 1.69 13.89 2.30
C ASP A 576 1.49 15.34 2.78
N ALA A 577 0.98 15.52 4.00
CA ALA A 577 0.71 16.84 4.56
C ALA A 577 1.69 17.16 5.70
N ILE A 578 2.36 18.30 5.59
CA ILE A 578 3.40 18.74 6.53
C ILE A 578 2.84 19.82 7.45
N TYR A 579 2.88 19.56 8.75
CA TYR A 579 2.43 20.46 9.81
C TYR A 579 3.60 20.82 10.73
N ALA A 580 3.70 22.08 11.13
CA ALA A 580 4.50 22.47 12.29
C ALA A 580 3.67 22.33 13.57
N ILE A 581 4.34 22.12 14.70
CA ILE A 581 3.72 22.05 16.02
C ILE A 581 4.01 23.38 16.73
N GLU A 582 3.03 24.27 16.73
CA GLU A 582 3.13 25.65 17.22
C GLU A 582 2.23 25.81 18.46
N ASP A 583 2.83 26.05 19.64
CA ASP A 583 2.14 26.09 20.94
C ASP A 583 1.25 24.85 21.23
N GLY A 584 1.61 23.71 20.66
CA GLY A 584 0.88 22.43 20.77
C GLY A 584 -0.14 22.18 19.65
N GLN A 585 -0.39 23.16 18.78
CA GLN A 585 -1.35 23.06 17.68
C GLN A 585 -0.67 22.66 16.36
N LEU A 586 -1.42 21.96 15.50
CA LEU A 586 -0.99 21.54 14.16
C LEU A 586 -1.21 22.66 13.14
N ALA A 587 -0.13 23.40 12.83
CA ALA A 587 -0.13 24.46 11.83
C ALA A 587 0.30 23.90 10.45
N PHE A 588 -0.67 23.70 9.55
CA PHE A 588 -0.43 23.28 8.16
C PHE A 588 0.59 24.18 7.45
N LYS A 589 1.53 23.58 6.69
CA LYS A 589 2.56 24.31 5.92
C LYS A 589 2.49 24.00 4.43
N SER A 590 2.55 22.72 4.04
CA SER A 590 2.54 22.32 2.63
C SER A 590 1.99 20.91 2.42
N LEU A 591 1.79 20.57 1.15
CA LEU A 591 1.66 19.18 0.69
C LEU A 591 2.93 18.76 -0.07
N TYR A 592 3.23 17.47 -0.06
CA TYR A 592 4.18 16.81 -0.96
C TYR A 592 3.49 15.65 -1.68
N LYS A 593 3.79 15.44 -2.96
CA LYS A 593 3.27 14.31 -3.74
C LYS A 593 4.38 13.81 -4.65
N LEU A 594 4.48 12.49 -4.82
CA LEU A 594 5.33 11.84 -5.82
C LEU A 594 5.21 12.59 -7.18
N PRO A 595 6.29 13.16 -7.73
CA PRO A 595 6.21 13.97 -8.94
C PRO A 595 6.15 13.14 -10.23
N ALA A 596 6.38 11.83 -10.16
CA ALA A 596 6.33 10.90 -11.27
C ALA A 596 4.92 10.29 -11.46
N PRO A 597 4.26 10.55 -12.60
CA PRO A 597 3.00 9.90 -12.94
C PRO A 597 3.18 8.40 -13.16
N GLN A 598 2.28 7.62 -12.56
CA GLN A 598 2.23 6.16 -12.66
C GLN A 598 1.17 5.71 -13.67
N THR A 599 1.24 4.47 -14.13
CA THR A 599 0.26 3.84 -15.04
C THR A 599 -0.94 3.26 -14.28
N ASP A 600 -1.93 2.81 -15.03
CA ASP A 600 -3.10 2.05 -14.57
C ASP A 600 -2.75 0.64 -14.03
N MET A 601 -1.58 0.11 -14.40
CA MET A 601 -1.06 -1.17 -13.89
C MET A 601 -0.25 -1.02 -12.59
N GLU A 602 -0.13 0.22 -12.08
CA GLU A 602 0.66 0.59 -10.90
C GLU A 602 -0.22 1.12 -9.76
N ASN A 603 -0.41 0.31 -8.72
CA ASN A 603 -1.02 0.78 -7.48
C ASN A 603 -0.05 1.73 -6.75
N CYS A 604 -0.41 2.99 -6.54
CA CYS A 604 0.48 4.01 -5.96
C CYS A 604 -0.18 4.78 -4.84
N VAL A 605 0.36 4.64 -3.63
CA VAL A 605 -0.09 5.36 -2.46
C VAL A 605 1.09 5.60 -1.52
N ALA A 606 1.02 6.64 -0.69
CA ALA A 606 2.01 6.89 0.37
C ALA A 606 1.80 5.89 1.52
N HIS A 607 2.88 5.22 1.92
CA HIS A 607 2.86 4.26 3.03
C HIS A 607 3.94 4.62 4.08
N ASN A 608 4.54 3.64 4.76
CA ASN A 608 5.35 3.91 5.95
C ASN A 608 6.81 4.26 5.63
N GLY A 609 7.36 5.20 6.40
CA GLY A 609 8.68 5.80 6.15
C GLY A 609 9.38 6.25 7.42
N SER A 610 10.57 6.85 7.30
CA SER A 610 11.29 7.38 8.46
C SER A 610 12.22 8.55 8.13
N ILE A 611 12.64 9.27 9.18
CA ILE A 611 13.66 10.30 9.05
C ILE A 611 15.03 9.73 8.66
N ILE A 612 15.73 10.43 7.76
CA ILE A 612 17.16 10.25 7.53
C ILE A 612 17.88 11.32 8.36
N PRO A 613 18.63 10.94 9.42
CA PRO A 613 19.07 11.86 10.45
C PRO A 613 20.34 12.63 10.06
N VAL A 614 20.21 13.64 9.21
CA VAL A 614 21.30 14.60 8.93
C VAL A 614 21.27 15.74 9.96
N PRO A 615 22.40 16.12 10.59
CA PRO A 615 22.44 17.22 11.56
C PRO A 615 21.86 18.53 11.02
N GLY A 616 20.80 19.02 11.67
CA GLY A 616 20.13 20.28 11.34
C GLY A 616 19.39 20.29 9.99
N ARG A 617 18.98 19.12 9.47
CA ARG A 617 18.06 19.00 8.34
C ARG A 617 16.96 18.00 8.70
N ASP A 618 15.76 18.27 8.20
CA ASP A 618 14.62 17.37 8.31
C ASP A 618 14.48 16.66 6.96
N ILE A 619 14.98 15.43 6.88
CA ILE A 619 14.94 14.58 5.68
C ILE A 619 14.14 13.33 6.03
N PHE A 620 13.29 12.89 5.12
CA PHE A 620 12.43 11.71 5.28
C PHE A 620 12.52 10.82 4.04
N VAL A 621 12.50 9.50 4.23
CA VAL A 621 12.31 8.54 3.14
C VAL A 621 10.88 8.02 3.19
N GLN A 622 10.12 8.33 2.14
CA GLN A 622 8.74 7.95 1.91
C GLN A 622 8.71 6.70 1.03
N ALA A 623 8.06 5.64 1.51
CA ALA A 623 7.64 4.53 0.66
C ALA A 623 6.37 4.95 -0.10
N TRP A 624 6.43 4.86 -1.42
CA TRP A 624 5.23 4.73 -2.25
C TRP A 624 5.11 3.25 -2.61
N TYR A 625 3.91 2.79 -2.98
CA TYR A 625 3.70 1.42 -3.46
C TYR A 625 4.45 1.18 -4.79
N GLN A 626 3.80 0.95 -5.94
CA GLN A 626 4.55 0.72 -7.18
C GLN A 626 5.34 1.95 -7.64
N GLY A 627 4.96 3.17 -7.23
CA GLY A 627 5.73 4.41 -7.46
C GLY A 627 7.02 4.58 -6.63
N GLY A 628 7.57 3.50 -6.08
CA GLY A 628 8.95 3.45 -5.60
C GLY A 628 9.21 4.09 -4.23
N ILE A 629 10.44 4.58 -4.02
CA ILE A 629 10.82 5.36 -2.84
C ILE A 629 11.20 6.78 -3.24
N SER A 630 10.83 7.73 -2.38
CA SER A 630 11.14 9.15 -2.54
C SER A 630 11.81 9.66 -1.27
N VAL A 631 12.97 10.29 -1.40
CA VAL A 631 13.67 10.95 -0.29
C VAL A 631 13.41 12.44 -0.38
N ILE A 632 12.79 12.97 0.66
CA ILE A 632 12.24 14.33 0.72
C ILE A 632 13.03 15.13 1.76
N ASP A 633 13.56 16.30 1.38
CA ASP A 633 13.99 17.32 2.34
C ASP A 633 12.82 18.27 2.61
N PHE A 634 12.42 18.37 3.88
CA PHE A 634 11.36 19.25 4.38
C PHE A 634 11.85 20.15 5.53
N THR A 635 13.16 20.43 5.55
CA THR A 635 13.78 21.37 6.50
C THR A 635 13.07 22.73 6.43
N ASP A 636 12.81 23.20 5.21
CA ASP A 636 11.77 24.19 4.91
C ASP A 636 10.43 23.46 4.69
N ALA A 637 9.53 23.56 5.67
CA ALA A 637 8.23 22.92 5.63
C ALA A 637 7.23 23.60 4.68
N GLU A 638 7.54 24.78 4.12
CA GLU A 638 6.69 25.41 3.11
C GLU A 638 7.07 24.95 1.69
N ASN A 639 8.29 24.45 1.49
CA ASN A 639 8.86 24.10 0.17
C ASN A 639 9.62 22.75 0.20
N PRO A 640 8.96 21.62 0.49
CA PRO A 640 9.60 20.30 0.47
C PRO A 640 10.08 19.94 -0.95
N ILE A 641 11.25 19.29 -1.05
CA ILE A 641 11.87 18.88 -2.32
C ILE A 641 12.27 17.40 -2.32
N GLU A 642 12.08 16.73 -3.46
CA GLU A 642 12.66 15.41 -3.70
C GLU A 642 14.17 15.55 -3.95
N ILE A 643 14.99 14.85 -3.17
CA ILE A 643 16.46 14.90 -3.27
C ILE A 643 17.08 13.57 -3.73
N ALA A 644 16.35 12.47 -3.64
CA ALA A 644 16.75 11.15 -4.14
C ALA A 644 15.52 10.29 -4.40
N TYR A 645 15.58 9.33 -5.32
CA TYR A 645 14.49 8.40 -5.59
C TYR A 645 14.98 7.07 -6.17
N PHE A 646 14.13 6.06 -6.08
CA PHE A 646 14.23 4.82 -6.85
C PHE A 646 12.82 4.37 -7.23
N ASP A 647 12.61 3.96 -8.48
CA ASP A 647 11.32 3.48 -8.98
C ASP A 647 11.48 2.28 -9.92
N ARG A 648 10.43 1.46 -10.03
CA ARG A 648 10.36 0.24 -10.85
C ARG A 648 9.07 0.24 -11.64
N GLY A 649 9.16 -0.08 -12.93
CA GLY A 649 7.97 -0.31 -13.75
C GLY A 649 7.07 -1.45 -13.24
N PRO A 650 5.87 -1.58 -13.84
CA PRO A 650 4.80 -2.38 -13.29
C PRO A 650 5.20 -3.84 -13.04
N VAL A 651 4.64 -4.48 -12.01
CA VAL A 651 4.90 -5.91 -11.71
C VAL A 651 4.57 -6.81 -12.91
N ASP A 652 3.49 -6.51 -13.63
CA ASP A 652 3.05 -7.21 -14.85
C ASP A 652 2.56 -6.21 -15.90
N LYS A 653 2.51 -6.62 -17.17
CA LYS A 653 2.13 -5.76 -18.30
C LYS A 653 0.62 -5.73 -18.61
N ASP A 654 -0.12 -6.75 -18.17
CA ASP A 654 -1.55 -6.94 -18.47
C ASP A 654 -2.41 -6.96 -17.18
N GLN A 655 -1.78 -6.96 -16.00
CA GLN A 655 -2.48 -7.04 -14.72
C GLN A 655 -1.95 -6.04 -13.70
N LEU A 656 -2.86 -5.23 -13.15
CA LEU A 656 -2.66 -4.56 -11.88
C LEU A 656 -2.47 -5.62 -10.77
N VAL A 657 -1.29 -5.60 -10.15
CA VAL A 657 -0.93 -6.46 -9.01
C VAL A 657 -0.51 -5.54 -7.88
N THR A 658 -1.01 -5.77 -6.65
CA THR A 658 -0.54 -5.02 -5.48
C THR A 658 0.95 -5.31 -5.25
N GLY A 659 1.80 -4.33 -5.54
CA GLY A 659 3.25 -4.43 -5.49
C GLY A 659 3.92 -3.15 -4.99
N GLY A 660 5.25 -3.09 -5.11
CA GLY A 660 6.02 -1.93 -4.69
C GLY A 660 6.26 -1.84 -3.17
N TYR A 661 6.68 -0.69 -2.65
CA TYR A 661 7.23 -0.63 -1.27
C TYR A 661 6.17 -0.38 -0.20
N TRP A 662 6.04 -1.32 0.73
CA TRP A 662 5.23 -1.18 1.94
C TRP A 662 5.87 -0.22 2.93
N SER A 663 7.19 -0.35 3.15
CA SER A 663 7.91 0.51 4.07
C SER A 663 9.32 0.80 3.60
N ALA A 664 9.85 1.95 3.98
CA ALA A 664 11.24 2.34 3.72
C ALA A 664 11.86 2.99 4.96
N TYR A 665 12.86 2.34 5.55
CA TYR A 665 13.44 2.75 6.83
C TYR A 665 14.94 3.01 6.76
N TRP A 666 15.38 4.13 7.33
CA TRP A 666 16.80 4.43 7.52
C TRP A 666 17.35 3.75 8.77
N TYR A 667 18.36 2.90 8.58
CA TYR A 667 19.09 2.29 9.68
C TYR A 667 20.58 2.15 9.33
N LYS A 668 21.46 2.66 10.19
CA LYS A 668 22.93 2.52 10.12
C LYS A 668 23.56 2.76 8.73
N GLY A 669 23.16 3.83 8.03
CA GLY A 669 23.77 4.21 6.75
C GLY A 669 23.17 3.53 5.51
N ARG A 670 22.01 2.89 5.66
CA ARG A 670 21.23 2.26 4.58
C ARG A 670 19.76 2.63 4.70
N ILE A 671 19.08 2.65 3.56
CA ILE A 671 17.61 2.56 3.48
C ILE A 671 17.29 1.10 3.22
N TYR A 672 16.48 0.48 4.06
CA TYR A 672 15.91 -0.85 3.84
C TYR A 672 14.45 -0.67 3.43
N ALA A 673 14.01 -1.34 2.36
CA ALA A 673 12.64 -1.18 1.87
C ALA A 673 11.97 -2.55 1.59
N THR A 674 10.85 -2.82 2.27
CA THR A 674 10.08 -4.05 2.06
C THR A 674 9.16 -3.90 0.85
N GLU A 675 9.38 -4.72 -0.17
CA GLU A 675 8.58 -4.74 -1.39
C GLU A 675 7.50 -5.84 -1.25
N ILE A 676 6.24 -5.46 -1.45
CA ILE A 676 5.03 -6.25 -1.19
C ILE A 676 5.04 -7.59 -1.91
N ALA A 677 5.52 -7.65 -3.15
CA ALA A 677 5.51 -8.81 -4.03
C ALA A 677 6.90 -9.46 -4.18
N ARG A 678 7.95 -8.65 -4.36
CA ARG A 678 9.29 -9.05 -4.79
C ARG A 678 10.19 -9.49 -3.62
N GLY A 679 10.21 -8.76 -2.49
CA GLY A 679 11.09 -9.08 -1.36
C GLY A 679 11.56 -7.89 -0.51
N LEU A 680 12.88 -7.74 -0.36
CA LEU A 680 13.53 -6.69 0.44
C LEU A 680 14.66 -6.06 -0.36
N ASP A 681 14.60 -4.75 -0.57
CA ASP A 681 15.67 -3.98 -1.21
C ASP A 681 16.48 -3.18 -0.18
N VAL A 682 17.73 -2.91 -0.53
CA VAL A 682 18.67 -2.12 0.28
C VAL A 682 19.28 -1.04 -0.60
N PHE A 683 19.24 0.22 -0.16
CA PHE A 683 19.80 1.37 -0.85
C PHE A 683 20.82 2.12 0.01
N ALA A 684 21.68 2.87 -0.65
CA ALA A 684 22.59 3.83 -0.03
C ALA A 684 22.44 5.19 -0.71
N LEU A 685 22.47 6.28 0.05
CA LEU A 685 22.58 7.64 -0.51
C LEU A 685 23.94 7.82 -1.18
N GLU A 686 23.96 8.53 -2.31
CA GLU A 686 25.18 8.98 -2.96
C GLU A 686 25.36 10.50 -2.83
N PRO A 687 26.59 11.02 -2.74
CA PRO A 687 26.84 12.46 -2.73
C PRO A 687 26.29 13.13 -4.00
N SER A 688 25.57 14.23 -3.82
CA SER A 688 24.86 14.94 -4.89
C SER A 688 24.91 16.45 -4.68
N GLU A 689 24.21 17.22 -5.51
CA GLU A 689 24.00 18.65 -5.27
C GLU A 689 23.15 18.93 -4.01
N PHE A 690 22.39 17.95 -3.54
CA PHE A 690 21.52 18.07 -2.36
C PHE A 690 22.17 17.59 -1.07
N LEU A 691 23.11 16.64 -1.12
CA LEU A 691 23.75 16.03 0.05
C LEU A 691 25.24 15.86 -0.13
N THR A 692 26.02 16.41 0.80
CA THR A 692 27.47 16.21 0.86
C THR A 692 27.84 14.84 1.45
N GLU A 693 29.00 14.30 1.09
CA GLU A 693 29.54 13.06 1.68
C GLU A 693 29.59 13.12 3.21
N ALA A 694 29.90 14.28 3.79
CA ALA A 694 29.91 14.51 5.23
C ALA A 694 28.51 14.42 5.87
N GLU A 695 27.45 14.84 5.17
CA GLU A 695 26.06 14.71 5.65
C GLU A 695 25.59 13.26 5.62
N ILE A 696 25.91 12.52 4.55
CA ILE A 696 25.61 11.09 4.45
C ILE A 696 26.36 10.31 5.52
N ALA A 697 27.65 10.61 5.74
CA ALA A 697 28.44 10.02 6.82
C ALA A 697 27.90 10.36 8.21
N ALA A 698 27.40 11.59 8.43
CA ALA A 698 26.78 11.96 9.69
C ALA A 698 25.44 11.24 9.94
N ALA A 699 24.62 11.04 8.90
CA ALA A 699 23.39 10.24 9.00
C ALA A 699 23.67 8.76 9.28
N ALA A 700 24.78 8.22 8.76
CA ALA A 700 25.23 6.87 9.09
C ALA A 700 25.80 6.76 10.51
N ALA A 701 26.39 7.85 11.04
CA ALA A 701 26.93 7.95 12.39
C ALA A 701 25.91 8.38 13.47
N ALA A 702 24.63 8.51 13.11
CA ALA A 702 23.56 8.83 14.05
C ALA A 702 23.39 7.71 15.09
N GLN A 703 23.29 8.11 16.36
CA GLN A 703 23.22 7.21 17.50
C GLN A 703 21.78 7.00 17.93
N TYR A 704 21.32 5.75 17.86
CA TYR A 704 20.00 5.32 18.32
C TYR A 704 20.11 4.83 19.77
N PRO A 705 19.41 5.46 20.73
CA PRO A 705 19.16 4.90 22.05
C PRO A 705 18.81 3.41 22.02
N GLY A 706 19.60 2.58 22.72
CA GLY A 706 19.43 1.12 22.77
C GLY A 706 19.87 0.37 21.51
N ASP A 707 20.28 1.06 20.44
CA ASP A 707 20.60 0.48 19.13
C ASP A 707 19.41 -0.29 18.51
N VAL A 708 18.20 0.24 18.73
CA VAL A 708 16.90 -0.32 18.28
C VAL A 708 16.17 0.70 17.41
N PHE A 709 15.50 0.20 16.37
CA PHE A 709 14.48 0.92 15.60
C PHE A 709 13.21 0.07 15.54
N ASN A 710 12.08 0.65 15.93
CA ASN A 710 10.77 0.02 15.79
C ASN A 710 9.86 0.94 14.96
N PRO A 711 9.06 0.36 14.04
CA PRO A 711 7.94 1.05 13.38
C PRO A 711 7.06 1.80 14.39
N GLN A 712 6.52 2.94 13.95
CA GLN A 712 5.68 3.85 14.74
C GLN A 712 6.26 4.24 16.13
N THR A 713 7.56 4.03 16.38
CA THR A 713 8.24 4.31 17.65
C THR A 713 9.46 5.17 17.40
N GLN A 714 9.23 6.48 17.32
CA GLN A 714 10.27 7.43 16.95
C GLN A 714 11.24 7.69 18.10
N THR A 715 12.50 7.36 17.85
CA THR A 715 13.61 7.59 18.77
C THR A 715 14.33 8.89 18.41
N GLN A 716 14.61 9.75 19.40
CA GLN A 716 15.45 10.94 19.16
C GLN A 716 16.89 10.48 18.98
N VAL A 717 17.47 10.73 17.82
CA VAL A 717 18.88 10.41 17.56
C VAL A 717 19.79 11.58 17.88
N THR A 718 21.05 11.26 18.18
CA THR A 718 22.13 12.22 18.43
C THR A 718 23.34 11.90 17.56
N TRP A 719 24.31 12.82 17.48
CA TRP A 719 25.49 12.67 16.63
C TRP A 719 26.78 12.94 17.43
N PRO A 720 27.90 12.29 17.07
CA PRO A 720 29.23 12.67 17.55
C PRO A 720 29.57 14.14 17.17
N ALA A 721 30.30 14.84 18.02
CA ALA A 721 30.62 16.26 17.81
C ALA A 721 31.46 16.50 16.54
N GLU A 722 32.32 15.54 16.20
CA GLU A 722 33.11 15.50 14.98
C GLU A 722 32.25 15.37 13.71
N ALA A 723 31.13 14.64 13.76
CA ALA A 723 30.20 14.51 12.64
C ALA A 723 29.45 15.84 12.40
N ILE A 724 29.01 16.49 13.48
CA ILE A 724 28.40 17.83 13.42
C ILE A 724 29.40 18.84 12.83
N ALA A 725 30.64 18.84 13.31
CA ALA A 725 31.69 19.74 12.82
C ALA A 725 32.05 19.49 11.34
N ALA A 726 32.01 18.23 10.88
CA ALA A 726 32.24 17.87 9.48
C ALA A 726 31.12 18.37 8.56
N VAL A 727 29.85 18.22 8.97
CA VAL A 727 28.67 18.76 8.26
C VAL A 727 28.68 20.28 8.22
N GLU A 728 29.01 20.92 9.34
CA GLU A 728 29.20 22.37 9.39
C GLU A 728 30.33 22.87 8.48
N ALA A 729 31.37 22.06 8.27
CA ALA A 729 32.47 22.40 7.38
C ALA A 729 32.08 22.21 5.91
N SER A 730 31.39 21.12 5.55
CA SER A 730 30.98 20.86 4.16
C SER A 730 30.01 21.94 3.64
N ARG A 731 29.08 22.39 4.49
CA ARG A 731 28.13 23.47 4.15
C ARG A 731 28.76 24.87 3.97
N LYS A 732 30.01 25.09 4.40
CA LYS A 732 30.71 26.38 4.27
C LYS A 732 31.42 26.56 2.91
N GLY A 733 31.41 25.51 2.08
CA GLY A 733 31.92 25.53 0.70
C GLY A 733 33.42 25.21 0.59
N GLY A 734 33.74 24.30 -0.33
CA GLY A 734 35.08 24.01 -0.85
C GLY A 734 35.03 23.96 -2.37
#